data_AF-A0A812QT48-F1
#
_entry.id   AF-A0A812QT48-F1
#
_cell.length_a   1.000
_cell.length_b   1.000
_cell.length_c   1.000
_cell.angle_alpha   90.00
_cell.angle_beta   90.00
_cell.angle_gamma   90.00
#
_symmetry.space_group_name_H-M   'P 1'
#
loop_
_entity.id
_entity.type
_entity.pdbx_description
1 polymer ?
#
loop_
_entity_poly.entity_id
_entity_poly.type
_entity_poly.pdbx_seq_one_letter_code
_entity_poly.pdbx_strand_id
1 'polypeptide(L)'
;MAQTFADDHKIDELVEKVPAGWFSFEYFPPKTAEGVENLRKRIVKMKALGPLFTDFTWGAGGSTSELTLKLTSAAKNEFGTVANMHLTCTNQSSEMTENALKECKQLGVRNIVALRGDPPRGQEKWTATEGGFSSALDLVKFIRKHFGDYFSISVAGYPEGHPDNIETVEGGVAALTESEKRRARVVKDASGKEIVTVCRDANFHKEMVYLKEKVDAGAAFVITQMFLDAQVFLEFVKECRKYDIKVPIVPGIMCLNGLGGLKRMTELCKTRVPEGLMERAEKANTSDEAFKEFGIQEGVAMCKALLEGGAPGLHFYTLNLEKVVVGILKGLGKINDAQAAAFQAVEADAKFMVSAQGITTGTKANGNRPALPGNRPLVEADPAMHELVQQEKARQMRCIELIASENFTSRAVMECLGSALTNKYSEGQPGNRYYGGNEVIDKVENLCKERALKAFSLDEKQWGVNVQPYSGSPANFAVYTALLPPHSRVMGLDLPSGGHLTHGYYTARKKISATSIYFESLPYRVHPETGLIDFDELRKTALVFRPAMILCGASAYPRIIDFGKFREIADEVGAILMADIAHISGLVATGEHPSPFEHCDVVTTTTHKSLRGPRAGMIFFKYTEKIPDIKERIDMAVFPALQGGPHNHQIGALAAQLLEVDTPMFKDYARQVKANAKTLAETLMGKGHKLASDGTDNHLLLWDLRPHGLTGSKVEKICEAASITLNRNAVHGDASALSPGGVRVGAPAMTTRGCTEQDFRKIGEFLDRCCQIALKIQAEKGKKLKDFEAAIPGNSEVTALKKEVEEWVESAVTAGFEKRNLSQKGALGGQSASAGLFSVRGAVSVISSTNFFTASPMGVRDGVDYMYAGVIRSINAELLQRQLQDGAIVSMTSLGSSPGGEVFYVSSEELAAKVASRLQAIKLVYITRGQCLVDKRQSRIIAGMQAHDARQLLKHLESPAEGSYTEEEQQSDWFCDFVRSLRLLVSSVSPKGVRRGHLVAAFPGSLLQEFYTTDGSGTCVAQDVYQGLGCATRADTSSILELLGADSEEPVESEAVEASCAAAEFFVWRRDEVVLGCGQLVAHSVQESGKVVAELRHLSCALGTFVANAPALFAYAERAAVLGGAPLMAVRRSQDPERNAWFASRGFKEPSESQSALLPQSLRGPGIFVKRLGETSEKEAEEAIAAYAEEQRMWGGMV
;
A
#
# COMPACT_ATOMS: atom_id res chain seq x y z
N MET A 1 -22.04 -26.45 -14.62
CA MET A 1 -23.21 -27.07 -13.96
C MET A 1 -23.20 -26.62 -12.51
N ALA A 2 -24.30 -26.10 -11.96
CA ALA A 2 -24.36 -25.73 -10.55
C ALA A 2 -24.25 -26.99 -9.68
N GLN A 3 -23.28 -27.01 -8.76
CA GLN A 3 -23.18 -28.06 -7.73
C GLN A 3 -24.40 -27.92 -6.80
N THR A 4 -25.28 -28.92 -6.79
CA THR A 4 -26.36 -29.02 -5.80
C THR A 4 -25.80 -29.61 -4.51
N PHE A 5 -25.77 -28.84 -3.42
CA PHE A 5 -25.37 -29.33 -2.10
C PHE A 5 -26.52 -30.10 -1.44
N ALA A 6 -26.21 -31.19 -0.72
CA ALA A 6 -27.20 -31.90 0.09
C ALA A 6 -27.66 -31.02 1.26
N ASP A 7 -28.91 -31.16 1.71
CA ASP A 7 -29.42 -30.43 2.87
C ASP A 7 -28.78 -30.91 4.18
N ASP A 8 -28.53 -29.97 5.10
CA ASP A 8 -28.10 -30.23 6.48
C ASP A 8 -29.24 -30.81 7.33
N HIS A 9 -28.93 -31.22 8.56
CA HIS A 9 -29.92 -31.60 9.54
C HIS A 9 -30.57 -30.37 10.19
N LYS A 10 -31.85 -30.49 10.51
CA LYS A 10 -32.59 -29.52 11.32
C LYS A 10 -32.36 -29.76 12.81
N ILE A 11 -31.99 -28.71 13.55
CA ILE A 11 -31.61 -28.82 14.97
C ILE A 11 -32.80 -29.22 15.85
N ASP A 12 -33.99 -28.71 15.60
CA ASP A 12 -35.21 -29.09 16.33
C ASP A 12 -35.49 -30.60 16.23
N GLU A 13 -35.33 -31.17 15.03
CA GLU A 13 -35.47 -32.63 14.83
C GLU A 13 -34.36 -33.44 15.52
N LEU A 14 -33.15 -32.88 15.63
CA LEU A 14 -32.03 -33.53 16.31
C LEU A 14 -32.20 -33.50 17.84
N VAL A 15 -32.61 -32.35 18.39
CA VAL A 15 -32.81 -32.16 19.83
C VAL A 15 -33.92 -33.06 20.37
N GLU A 16 -34.93 -33.40 19.56
CA GLU A 16 -35.96 -34.38 19.93
C GLU A 16 -35.45 -35.83 19.98
N LYS A 17 -34.44 -36.17 19.17
CA LYS A 17 -33.93 -37.54 19.02
C LYS A 17 -32.74 -37.85 19.92
N VAL A 18 -31.99 -36.84 20.35
CA VAL A 18 -30.78 -36.99 21.15
C VAL A 18 -31.10 -36.92 22.64
N PRO A 19 -30.59 -37.85 23.48
CA PRO A 19 -30.78 -37.81 24.93
C PRO A 19 -30.33 -36.49 25.55
N ALA A 20 -30.96 -36.09 26.66
CA ALA A 20 -30.60 -34.88 27.38
C ALA A 20 -29.11 -34.85 27.79
N GLY A 21 -28.52 -33.66 27.75
CA GLY A 21 -27.12 -33.42 28.09
C GLY A 21 -26.15 -33.44 26.92
N TRP A 22 -26.63 -33.18 25.71
CA TRP A 22 -25.79 -32.81 24.56
C TRP A 22 -25.19 -31.41 24.74
N PHE A 23 -24.23 -31.03 23.90
CA PHE A 23 -23.65 -29.69 23.92
C PHE A 23 -23.40 -29.15 22.50
N SER A 24 -23.26 -27.83 22.39
CA SER A 24 -23.01 -27.08 21.15
C SER A 24 -22.05 -25.92 21.39
N PHE A 25 -21.49 -25.36 20.31
CA PHE A 25 -20.49 -24.28 20.39
C PHE A 25 -20.91 -23.08 19.54
N GLU A 26 -20.71 -21.87 20.04
CA GLU A 26 -20.81 -20.64 19.25
C GLU A 26 -19.42 -20.09 18.93
N TYR A 27 -19.23 -19.73 17.66
CA TYR A 27 -18.02 -19.11 17.13
C TYR A 27 -18.26 -17.69 16.63
N PHE A 28 -17.21 -16.88 16.74
CA PHE A 28 -17.24 -15.47 16.41
C PHE A 28 -16.40 -15.21 15.16
N PRO A 29 -16.97 -14.72 14.04
CA PRO A 29 -16.21 -14.38 12.85
C PRO A 29 -15.01 -13.45 13.17
N PRO A 30 -13.77 -13.91 12.96
CA PRO A 30 -12.60 -13.11 13.24
C PRO A 30 -12.44 -11.99 12.23
N LYS A 31 -11.87 -10.86 12.64
CA LYS A 31 -11.68 -9.69 11.76
C LYS A 31 -10.49 -9.82 10.80
N THR A 32 -9.68 -10.88 10.91
CA THR A 32 -8.45 -11.11 10.14
C THR A 32 -8.52 -12.44 9.40
N ALA A 33 -7.89 -12.53 8.23
CA ALA A 33 -7.84 -13.75 7.43
C ALA A 33 -7.16 -14.92 8.17
N GLU A 34 -6.09 -14.65 8.92
CA GLU A 34 -5.49 -15.68 9.77
C GLU A 34 -6.36 -16.03 10.97
N GLY A 35 -7.07 -15.07 11.55
CA GLY A 35 -8.07 -15.38 12.57
C GLY A 35 -9.11 -16.36 12.04
N VAL A 36 -9.59 -16.16 10.80
CA VAL A 36 -10.52 -17.05 10.10
C VAL A 36 -9.91 -18.44 9.90
N GLU A 37 -8.65 -18.52 9.46
CA GLU A 37 -7.96 -19.81 9.26
C GLU A 37 -7.73 -20.55 10.59
N ASN A 38 -7.33 -19.83 11.64
CA ASN A 38 -7.18 -20.38 12.99
C ASN A 38 -8.54 -20.86 13.54
N LEU A 39 -9.61 -20.11 13.30
CA LEU A 39 -10.96 -20.52 13.66
C LEU A 39 -11.39 -21.77 12.87
N ARG A 40 -11.08 -21.88 11.58
CA ARG A 40 -11.38 -23.07 10.76
C ARG A 40 -10.68 -24.32 11.30
N LYS A 41 -9.38 -24.23 11.60
CA LYS A 41 -8.63 -25.30 12.28
C LYS A 41 -9.26 -25.66 13.63
N ARG A 42 -9.69 -24.65 14.40
CA ARG A 42 -10.34 -24.83 15.69
C ARG A 42 -11.70 -25.51 15.57
N ILE A 43 -12.52 -25.16 14.57
CA ILE A 43 -13.81 -25.82 14.30
C ILE A 43 -13.59 -27.30 14.02
N VAL A 44 -12.60 -27.66 13.19
CA VAL A 44 -12.25 -29.07 12.92
C VAL A 44 -11.81 -29.79 14.20
N LYS A 45 -10.95 -29.14 15.00
CA LYS A 45 -10.46 -29.71 16.27
C LYS A 45 -11.59 -29.92 17.29
N MET A 46 -12.44 -28.91 17.47
CA MET A 46 -13.56 -28.91 18.40
C MET A 46 -14.70 -29.82 17.92
N LYS A 47 -14.86 -30.04 16.61
CA LYS A 47 -15.78 -31.05 16.06
C LYS A 47 -15.48 -32.44 16.61
N ALA A 48 -14.21 -32.79 16.83
CA ALA A 48 -13.83 -34.09 17.37
C ALA A 48 -14.33 -34.35 18.81
N LEU A 49 -14.80 -33.30 19.51
CA LEU A 49 -15.46 -33.44 20.80
C LEU A 49 -16.90 -33.95 20.67
N GLY A 50 -17.51 -33.85 19.48
CA GLY A 50 -18.88 -34.30 19.20
C GLY A 50 -19.98 -33.31 19.58
N PRO A 51 -19.90 -32.01 19.25
CA PRO A 51 -21.01 -31.09 19.46
C PRO A 51 -22.20 -31.45 18.57
N LEU A 52 -23.42 -31.23 19.06
CA LEU A 52 -24.66 -31.48 18.32
C LEU A 52 -24.82 -30.52 17.13
N PHE A 53 -24.44 -29.26 17.32
CA PHE A 53 -24.42 -28.21 16.29
C PHE A 53 -23.41 -27.11 16.65
N THR A 54 -23.14 -26.22 15.70
CA THR A 54 -22.27 -25.05 15.88
C THR A 54 -22.92 -23.77 15.34
N ASP A 55 -22.90 -22.73 16.17
CA ASP A 55 -23.44 -21.41 15.87
C ASP A 55 -22.37 -20.46 15.34
N PHE A 56 -22.76 -19.61 14.40
CA PHE A 56 -21.89 -18.58 13.85
C PHE A 56 -22.52 -17.21 14.03
N THR A 57 -21.87 -16.36 14.82
CA THR A 57 -22.40 -15.02 15.09
C THR A 57 -22.39 -14.14 13.85
N TRP A 58 -23.33 -13.21 13.80
CA TRP A 58 -23.45 -12.17 12.80
C TRP A 58 -22.93 -10.87 13.41
N GLY A 59 -21.86 -10.30 12.86
CA GLY A 59 -21.18 -9.15 13.47
C GLY A 59 -22.14 -7.99 13.77
N ALA A 60 -21.88 -7.23 14.85
CA ALA A 60 -22.73 -6.11 15.27
C ALA A 60 -22.93 -5.11 14.11
N GLY A 61 -24.16 -5.06 13.57
CA GLY A 61 -24.51 -4.24 12.40
C GLY A 61 -24.15 -4.83 11.03
N GLY A 62 -23.93 -6.14 10.91
CA GLY A 62 -23.69 -6.83 9.63
C GLY A 62 -22.27 -6.74 9.09
N SER A 63 -21.30 -6.21 9.85
CA SER A 63 -19.92 -6.00 9.38
C SER A 63 -19.15 -7.28 8.99
N THR A 64 -19.67 -8.45 9.35
CA THR A 64 -19.09 -9.76 9.00
C THR A 64 -20.10 -10.70 8.34
N SER A 65 -21.23 -10.19 7.84
CA SER A 65 -22.35 -10.99 7.28
C SER A 65 -21.88 -12.03 6.25
N GLU A 66 -21.07 -11.62 5.28
CA GLU A 66 -20.51 -12.51 4.26
C GLU A 66 -19.60 -13.58 4.86
N LEU A 67 -18.80 -13.22 5.87
CA LEU A 67 -17.90 -14.16 6.53
C LEU A 67 -18.68 -15.16 7.40
N THR A 68 -19.74 -14.71 8.07
CA THR A 68 -20.65 -15.57 8.82
C THR A 68 -21.24 -16.64 7.89
N LEU A 69 -21.75 -16.24 6.72
CA LEU A 69 -22.30 -17.16 5.72
C LEU A 69 -21.24 -18.14 5.19
N LYS A 70 -20.03 -17.66 4.89
CA LYS A 70 -18.90 -18.52 4.48
C LYS A 70 -18.50 -19.52 5.56
N LEU A 71 -18.45 -19.11 6.82
CA LEU A 71 -18.11 -20.00 7.94
C LEU A 71 -19.22 -21.02 8.20
N THR A 72 -20.49 -20.62 8.13
CA THR A 72 -21.64 -21.54 8.20
C THR A 72 -21.60 -22.57 7.06
N SER A 73 -21.34 -22.12 5.83
CA SER A 73 -21.19 -23.02 4.68
C SER A 73 -20.02 -23.97 4.87
N ALA A 74 -18.85 -23.48 5.31
CA ALA A 74 -17.68 -24.31 5.55
C ALA A 74 -17.93 -25.36 6.65
N ALA A 75 -18.56 -24.94 7.75
CA ALA A 75 -18.93 -25.81 8.85
C ALA A 75 -19.74 -27.01 8.38
N LYS A 76 -20.72 -26.79 7.50
CA LYS A 76 -21.52 -27.85 6.89
C LYS A 76 -20.77 -28.60 5.79
N ASN A 77 -20.40 -27.90 4.72
CA ASN A 77 -20.00 -28.46 3.44
C ASN A 77 -18.55 -28.97 3.43
N GLU A 78 -17.68 -28.40 4.27
CA GLU A 78 -16.27 -28.79 4.34
C GLU A 78 -15.99 -29.61 5.60
N PHE A 79 -16.53 -29.20 6.74
CA PHE A 79 -16.23 -29.83 8.02
C PHE A 79 -17.29 -30.83 8.47
N GLY A 80 -18.47 -30.90 7.84
CA GLY A 80 -19.51 -31.86 8.19
C GLY A 80 -20.05 -31.69 9.63
N THR A 81 -20.28 -30.45 10.05
CA THR A 81 -20.96 -30.08 11.31
C THR A 81 -22.34 -29.51 10.99
N VAL A 82 -23.31 -29.71 11.88
CA VAL A 82 -24.63 -29.09 11.74
C VAL A 82 -24.49 -27.61 12.03
N ALA A 83 -24.74 -26.76 11.03
CA ALA A 83 -24.47 -25.34 11.11
C ALA A 83 -25.74 -24.54 11.41
N ASN A 84 -25.61 -23.54 12.30
CA ASN A 84 -26.67 -22.63 12.70
C ASN A 84 -26.19 -21.18 12.55
N MET A 85 -26.84 -20.41 11.66
CA MET A 85 -26.35 -19.08 11.31
C MET A 85 -27.13 -18.00 12.04
N HIS A 86 -26.44 -17.08 12.73
CA HIS A 86 -27.10 -15.89 13.24
C HIS A 86 -27.53 -14.98 12.08
N LEU A 87 -28.72 -14.38 12.18
CA LEU A 87 -29.22 -13.41 11.23
C LEU A 87 -29.91 -12.28 12.01
N THR A 88 -29.43 -11.04 11.82
CA THR A 88 -29.90 -9.88 12.59
C THR A 88 -30.73 -8.91 11.75
N CYS A 89 -31.65 -8.18 12.37
CA CYS A 89 -32.40 -7.09 11.73
C CYS A 89 -31.53 -5.83 11.49
N THR A 90 -30.49 -5.59 12.30
CA THR A 90 -29.62 -4.40 12.18
C THR A 90 -28.94 -4.30 10.82
N ASN A 91 -29.06 -3.15 10.14
CA ASN A 91 -28.45 -2.86 8.84
C ASN A 91 -28.81 -3.86 7.73
N GLN A 92 -29.98 -4.51 7.82
CA GLN A 92 -30.49 -5.40 6.78
C GLN A 92 -31.82 -4.87 6.24
N SER A 93 -31.92 -4.70 4.92
CA SER A 93 -33.20 -4.58 4.25
C SER A 93 -33.85 -5.95 4.11
N SER A 94 -35.16 -5.98 3.82
CA SER A 94 -35.86 -7.23 3.53
C SER A 94 -35.24 -7.99 2.34
N GLU A 95 -34.77 -7.27 1.32
CA GLU A 95 -34.15 -7.84 0.13
C GLU A 95 -32.80 -8.50 0.43
N MET A 96 -31.92 -7.83 1.18
CA MET A 96 -30.62 -8.39 1.58
C MET A 96 -30.80 -9.66 2.42
N THR A 97 -31.78 -9.63 3.32
CA THR A 97 -32.13 -10.78 4.16
C THR A 97 -32.65 -11.94 3.33
N GLU A 98 -33.51 -11.67 2.35
CA GLU A 98 -34.02 -12.68 1.43
C GLU A 98 -32.90 -13.32 0.59
N ASN A 99 -31.94 -12.51 0.13
CA ASN A 99 -30.80 -13.00 -0.64
C ASN A 99 -29.89 -13.90 0.21
N ALA A 100 -29.57 -13.50 1.44
CA ALA A 100 -28.80 -14.33 2.37
C ALA A 100 -29.50 -15.67 2.67
N LEU A 101 -30.82 -15.66 2.87
CA LEU A 101 -31.61 -16.88 3.08
C LEU A 101 -31.69 -17.76 1.83
N LYS A 102 -31.80 -17.18 0.63
CA LYS A 102 -31.72 -17.92 -0.64
C LYS A 102 -30.37 -18.60 -0.80
N GLU A 103 -29.29 -17.91 -0.47
CA GLU A 103 -27.93 -18.46 -0.52
C GLU A 103 -27.74 -19.58 0.52
N CYS A 104 -28.20 -19.40 1.77
CA CYS A 104 -28.23 -20.47 2.77
C CYS A 104 -28.95 -21.72 2.24
N LYS A 105 -30.12 -21.55 1.63
CA LYS A 105 -30.89 -22.64 1.04
C LYS A 105 -30.17 -23.32 -0.13
N GLN A 106 -29.50 -22.56 -1.00
CA GLN A 106 -28.69 -23.13 -2.09
C GLN A 106 -27.51 -23.94 -1.58
N LEU A 107 -26.92 -23.53 -0.45
CA LEU A 107 -25.81 -24.22 0.22
C LEU A 107 -26.29 -25.38 1.13
N GLY A 108 -27.59 -25.63 1.19
CA GLY A 108 -28.23 -26.67 2.00
C GLY A 108 -28.25 -26.39 3.50
N VAL A 109 -28.02 -25.16 3.96
CA VAL A 109 -28.09 -24.79 5.39
C VAL A 109 -29.55 -24.84 5.85
N ARG A 110 -29.83 -25.47 6.99
CA ARG A 110 -31.20 -25.66 7.50
C ARG A 110 -31.52 -24.92 8.79
N ASN A 111 -30.58 -24.20 9.41
CA ASN A 111 -30.79 -23.62 10.75
C ASN A 111 -30.39 -22.15 10.83
N ILE A 112 -31.27 -21.32 11.39
CA ILE A 112 -31.10 -19.87 11.54
C ILE A 112 -31.39 -19.44 12.98
N VAL A 113 -30.53 -18.60 13.55
CA VAL A 113 -30.79 -17.86 14.81
C VAL A 113 -31.31 -16.46 14.44
N ALA A 114 -32.59 -16.20 14.64
CA ALA A 114 -33.23 -14.92 14.32
C ALA A 114 -33.08 -13.92 15.48
N LEU A 115 -32.44 -12.79 15.22
CA LEU A 115 -32.08 -11.78 16.22
C LEU A 115 -32.46 -10.37 15.77
N ARG A 116 -32.69 -9.45 16.73
CA ARG A 116 -32.76 -8.01 16.43
C ARG A 116 -31.37 -7.47 16.07
N GLY A 117 -30.38 -7.80 16.90
CA GLY A 117 -29.02 -7.28 16.84
C GLY A 117 -28.79 -6.09 17.77
N ASP A 118 -27.51 -5.74 17.96
CA ASP A 118 -27.06 -4.59 18.73
C ASP A 118 -27.16 -3.29 17.90
N PRO A 119 -27.24 -2.10 18.54
CA PRO A 119 -27.10 -0.82 17.85
C PRO A 119 -25.79 -0.76 17.03
N PRO A 120 -25.78 -0.13 15.84
CA PRO A 120 -24.57 0.11 15.08
C PRO A 120 -23.51 0.89 15.89
N ARG A 121 -22.24 0.67 15.58
CA ARG A 121 -21.12 1.32 16.28
C ARG A 121 -21.25 2.85 16.21
N GLY A 122 -21.33 3.50 17.37
CA GLY A 122 -21.51 4.96 17.49
C GLY A 122 -22.95 5.42 17.71
N GLN A 123 -23.91 4.48 17.82
CA GLN A 123 -25.29 4.77 18.18
C GLN A 123 -25.62 4.18 19.56
N GLU A 124 -26.27 4.97 20.42
CA GLU A 124 -26.70 4.52 21.75
C GLU A 124 -28.02 3.74 21.73
N LYS A 125 -28.83 3.92 20.68
CA LYS A 125 -30.12 3.24 20.51
C LYS A 125 -30.17 2.55 19.16
N TRP A 126 -30.79 1.38 19.15
CA TRP A 126 -31.06 0.65 17.93
C TRP A 126 -32.26 1.30 17.19
N THR A 127 -32.12 1.49 15.89
CA THR A 127 -33.20 1.93 15.01
C THR A 127 -33.32 0.97 13.83
N ALA A 128 -34.56 0.67 13.41
CA ALA A 128 -34.79 -0.16 12.24
C ALA A 128 -34.23 0.51 10.97
N THR A 129 -33.62 -0.29 10.10
CA THR A 129 -33.22 0.15 8.76
C THR A 129 -34.46 0.46 7.92
N GLU A 130 -34.42 1.51 7.10
CA GLU A 130 -35.50 1.80 6.15
C GLU A 130 -35.72 0.59 5.22
N GLY A 131 -36.97 0.11 5.13
CA GLY A 131 -37.31 -1.12 4.39
C GLY A 131 -36.80 -2.43 5.04
N GLY A 132 -36.31 -2.38 6.28
CA GLY A 132 -35.85 -3.53 7.07
C GLY A 132 -36.86 -4.01 8.11
N PHE A 133 -36.40 -4.84 9.04
CA PHE A 133 -37.21 -5.43 10.10
C PHE A 133 -37.12 -4.60 11.40
N SER A 134 -38.24 -4.47 12.12
CA SER A 134 -38.29 -3.73 13.39
C SER A 134 -37.99 -4.61 14.61
N SER A 135 -38.07 -5.93 14.45
CA SER A 135 -37.98 -6.89 15.54
C SER A 135 -37.56 -8.27 15.05
N ALA A 136 -37.01 -9.09 15.96
CA ALA A 136 -36.71 -10.49 15.66
C ALA A 136 -37.99 -11.28 15.30
N LEU A 137 -39.15 -10.90 15.84
CA LEU A 137 -40.44 -11.48 15.49
C LEU A 137 -40.79 -11.27 14.02
N ASP A 138 -40.52 -10.08 13.48
CA ASP A 138 -40.77 -9.78 12.05
C ASP A 138 -39.89 -10.66 11.16
N LEU A 139 -38.65 -10.89 11.56
CA LEU A 139 -37.73 -11.78 10.85
C LEU A 139 -38.21 -13.24 10.86
N VAL A 140 -38.71 -13.76 12.00
CA VAL A 140 -39.30 -15.10 12.08
C VAL A 140 -40.51 -15.23 11.13
N LYS A 141 -41.43 -14.27 11.19
CA LYS A 141 -42.61 -14.23 10.30
C LYS A 141 -42.22 -14.17 8.83
N PHE A 142 -41.19 -13.38 8.50
CA PHE A 142 -40.67 -13.27 7.15
C PHE A 142 -40.09 -14.58 6.65
N ILE A 143 -39.21 -15.24 7.43
CA ILE A 143 -38.62 -16.53 7.05
C ILE A 143 -39.72 -17.56 6.82
N ARG A 144 -40.71 -17.66 7.72
CA ARG A 144 -41.82 -18.61 7.58
C ARG A 144 -42.69 -18.31 6.36
N LYS A 145 -42.99 -17.04 6.09
CA LYS A 145 -43.78 -16.63 4.92
C LYS A 145 -43.08 -16.96 3.59
N HIS A 146 -41.77 -16.71 3.49
CA HIS A 146 -41.04 -16.82 2.22
C HIS A 146 -40.38 -18.18 1.98
N PHE A 147 -40.05 -18.92 3.06
CA PHE A 147 -39.32 -20.19 2.99
C PHE A 147 -40.05 -21.36 3.66
N GLY A 148 -41.23 -21.13 4.23
CA GLY A 148 -42.03 -22.16 4.91
C GLY A 148 -41.26 -22.81 6.06
N ASP A 149 -41.37 -24.13 6.13
CA ASP A 149 -40.68 -24.95 7.13
C ASP A 149 -39.30 -25.41 6.67
N TYR A 150 -38.70 -24.78 5.64
CA TYR A 150 -37.37 -25.18 5.20
C TYR A 150 -36.34 -25.00 6.34
N PHE A 151 -36.31 -23.83 6.98
CA PHE A 151 -35.40 -23.54 8.09
C PHE A 151 -35.96 -23.92 9.46
N SER A 152 -35.17 -24.57 10.30
CA SER A 152 -35.32 -24.55 11.75
C SER A 152 -34.89 -23.17 12.27
N ILE A 153 -35.69 -22.55 13.14
CA ILE A 153 -35.44 -21.18 13.61
C ILE A 153 -35.27 -21.20 15.12
N SER A 154 -34.15 -20.67 15.61
CA SER A 154 -33.95 -20.39 17.03
C SER A 154 -33.99 -18.90 17.32
N VAL A 155 -34.33 -18.54 18.56
CA VAL A 155 -34.43 -17.14 18.99
C VAL A 155 -33.80 -16.95 20.37
N ALA A 156 -33.37 -15.71 20.65
CA ALA A 156 -32.85 -15.35 21.96
C ALA A 156 -33.95 -15.32 23.04
N GLY A 157 -33.63 -15.88 24.22
CA GLY A 157 -34.38 -15.70 25.47
C GLY A 157 -33.56 -14.94 26.50
N TYR A 158 -34.21 -14.17 27.38
CA TYR A 158 -33.53 -13.29 28.34
C TYR A 158 -33.95 -13.64 29.78
N PRO A 159 -33.24 -14.56 30.47
CA PRO A 159 -33.61 -15.00 31.81
C PRO A 159 -33.76 -13.88 32.85
N GLU A 160 -33.03 -12.79 32.68
CA GLU A 160 -33.00 -11.64 33.60
C GLU A 160 -33.76 -10.42 33.05
N GLY A 161 -34.35 -10.56 31.85
CA GLY A 161 -34.88 -9.48 31.04
C GLY A 161 -33.88 -8.93 30.03
N HIS A 162 -34.37 -8.33 28.94
CA HIS A 162 -33.52 -7.71 27.93
C HIS A 162 -32.72 -6.54 28.56
N PRO A 163 -31.42 -6.35 28.26
CA PRO A 163 -30.60 -5.29 28.86
C PRO A 163 -31.17 -3.87 28.77
N ASP A 164 -31.87 -3.56 27.67
CA ASP A 164 -32.59 -2.29 27.44
C ASP A 164 -33.76 -2.07 28.43
N ASN A 165 -34.27 -3.13 29.05
CA ASN A 165 -35.40 -3.11 29.98
C ASN A 165 -34.99 -3.34 31.45
N ILE A 166 -33.68 -3.43 31.74
CA ILE A 166 -33.13 -3.48 33.09
C ILE A 166 -32.80 -2.06 33.55
N GLU A 167 -33.44 -1.63 34.63
CA GLU A 167 -33.32 -0.29 35.20
C GLU A 167 -32.69 -0.31 36.60
N THR A 168 -32.15 0.82 37.05
CA THR A 168 -31.67 1.01 38.42
C THR A 168 -32.84 1.30 39.34
N VAL A 169 -32.91 0.62 40.48
CA VAL A 169 -34.02 0.74 41.43
C VAL A 169 -33.64 1.65 42.61
N GLU A 170 -34.38 2.73 42.77
CA GLU A 170 -34.31 3.57 43.97
C GLU A 170 -34.91 2.83 45.18
N GLY A 171 -34.18 2.78 46.30
CA GLY A 171 -34.58 2.04 47.51
C GLY A 171 -33.92 0.66 47.69
N GLY A 172 -33.04 0.24 46.76
CA GLY A 172 -32.25 -0.99 46.87
C GLY A 172 -33.08 -2.27 46.85
N VAL A 173 -32.54 -3.37 47.40
CA VAL A 173 -33.19 -4.71 47.36
C VAL A 173 -34.55 -4.73 48.07
N ALA A 174 -34.78 -3.84 49.04
CA ALA A 174 -36.05 -3.76 49.77
C ALA A 174 -37.24 -3.30 48.90
N ALA A 175 -36.98 -2.61 47.78
CA ALA A 175 -37.99 -2.13 46.85
C ALA A 175 -38.38 -3.15 45.75
N LEU A 176 -37.87 -4.39 45.86
CA LEU A 176 -38.07 -5.46 44.88
C LEU A 176 -39.11 -6.50 45.34
N THR A 177 -39.92 -7.01 44.41
CA THR A 177 -40.73 -8.21 44.64
C THR A 177 -39.85 -9.46 44.76
N GLU A 178 -40.39 -10.56 45.29
CA GLU A 178 -39.64 -11.82 45.39
C GLU A 178 -39.19 -12.35 44.02
N SER A 179 -39.99 -12.15 42.96
CA SER A 179 -39.59 -12.52 41.59
C SER A 179 -38.51 -11.60 41.03
N GLU A 180 -38.53 -10.32 41.37
CA GLU A 180 -37.49 -9.35 40.97
C GLU A 180 -36.16 -9.62 41.65
N LYS A 181 -36.16 -9.92 42.95
CA LYS A 181 -34.93 -10.23 43.71
C LYS A 181 -34.11 -11.36 43.08
N ARG A 182 -34.79 -12.36 42.50
CA ARG A 182 -34.14 -13.55 41.92
C ARG A 182 -33.40 -13.27 40.61
N ARG A 183 -33.76 -12.18 39.92
CA ARG A 183 -33.10 -11.70 38.69
C ARG A 183 -32.38 -10.34 38.86
N ALA A 184 -32.35 -9.80 40.08
CA ALA A 184 -31.71 -8.52 40.34
C ALA A 184 -30.20 -8.67 40.43
N ARG A 185 -29.49 -7.74 39.78
CA ARG A 185 -28.05 -7.57 39.93
C ARG A 185 -27.78 -6.55 41.03
N VAL A 186 -26.97 -6.94 42.01
CA VAL A 186 -26.55 -6.10 43.14
C VAL A 186 -25.04 -5.94 43.06
N VAL A 187 -24.55 -4.70 42.95
CA VAL A 187 -23.11 -4.39 42.93
C VAL A 187 -22.81 -3.19 43.81
N LYS A 188 -21.59 -3.09 44.31
CA LYS A 188 -21.13 -1.89 45.03
C LYS A 188 -20.35 -0.98 44.08
N ASP A 189 -20.64 0.31 44.10
CA ASP A 189 -19.85 1.31 43.38
C ASP A 189 -18.53 1.63 44.09
N ALA A 190 -17.72 2.52 43.50
CA ALA A 190 -16.42 2.92 44.04
C ALA A 190 -16.50 3.60 45.43
N SER A 191 -17.68 4.08 45.84
CA SER A 191 -17.94 4.66 47.17
C SER A 191 -18.43 3.62 48.18
N GLY A 192 -18.59 2.36 47.77
CA GLY A 192 -19.15 1.28 48.57
C GLY A 192 -20.68 1.28 48.62
N LYS A 193 -21.35 2.16 47.86
CA LYS A 193 -22.80 2.25 47.80
C LYS A 193 -23.37 1.13 46.93
N GLU A 194 -24.44 0.50 47.41
CA GLU A 194 -25.15 -0.55 46.69
C GLU A 194 -25.95 0.02 45.52
N ILE A 195 -25.72 -0.52 44.33
CA ILE A 195 -26.48 -0.28 43.11
C ILE A 195 -27.23 -1.56 42.76
N VAL A 196 -28.56 -1.46 42.73
CA VAL A 196 -29.47 -2.56 42.38
C VAL A 196 -30.07 -2.28 41.02
N THR A 197 -29.91 -3.21 40.08
CA THR A 197 -30.52 -3.15 38.74
C THR A 197 -31.35 -4.40 38.47
N VAL A 198 -32.55 -4.22 37.91
CA VAL A 198 -33.47 -5.33 37.64
C VAL A 198 -34.39 -5.01 36.45
N CYS A 199 -34.84 -6.03 35.71
CA CYS A 199 -36.02 -5.91 34.85
C CYS A 199 -37.27 -6.05 35.72
N ARG A 200 -38.09 -5.00 35.85
CA ARG A 200 -39.30 -5.04 36.69
C ARG A 200 -40.33 -6.04 36.17
N ASP A 201 -41.16 -6.58 37.05
CA ASP A 201 -42.12 -7.66 36.70
C ASP A 201 -43.01 -7.29 35.49
N ALA A 202 -43.41 -6.02 35.38
CA ALA A 202 -44.21 -5.53 34.25
C ALA A 202 -43.46 -5.57 32.90
N ASN A 203 -42.16 -5.26 32.89
CA ASN A 203 -41.35 -5.34 31.67
C ASN A 203 -40.98 -6.79 31.35
N PHE A 204 -40.69 -7.59 32.38
CA PHE A 204 -40.44 -9.01 32.22
C PHE A 204 -41.65 -9.75 31.64
N HIS A 205 -42.87 -9.39 32.05
CA HIS A 205 -44.11 -9.89 31.44
C HIS A 205 -44.16 -9.61 29.93
N LYS A 206 -43.80 -8.39 29.49
CA LYS A 206 -43.74 -8.05 28.06
C LYS A 206 -42.71 -8.89 27.31
N GLU A 207 -41.55 -9.14 27.91
CA GLU A 207 -40.52 -10.02 27.32
C GLU A 207 -41.03 -11.46 27.15
N MET A 208 -41.77 -11.97 28.12
CA MET A 208 -42.36 -13.32 28.06
C MET A 208 -43.44 -13.43 26.98
N VAL A 209 -44.30 -12.41 26.86
CA VAL A 209 -45.30 -12.32 25.77
C VAL A 209 -44.59 -12.26 24.41
N TYR A 210 -43.60 -11.38 24.27
CA TYR A 210 -42.84 -11.25 23.03
C TYR A 210 -42.08 -12.52 22.65
N LEU A 211 -41.53 -13.26 23.63
CA LEU A 211 -40.92 -14.56 23.41
C LEU A 211 -41.94 -15.59 22.94
N LYS A 212 -43.14 -15.62 23.54
CA LYS A 212 -44.25 -16.48 23.10
C LYS A 212 -44.68 -16.16 21.68
N GLU A 213 -44.78 -14.88 21.31
CA GLU A 213 -45.11 -14.47 19.95
C GLU A 213 -44.08 -14.96 18.92
N LYS A 214 -42.78 -14.95 19.25
CA LYS A 214 -41.73 -15.52 18.39
C LYS A 214 -41.90 -17.03 18.19
N VAL A 215 -42.25 -17.75 19.26
CA VAL A 215 -42.51 -19.19 19.24
C VAL A 215 -43.76 -19.50 18.42
N ASP A 216 -44.85 -18.75 18.61
CA ASP A 216 -46.09 -18.90 17.86
C ASP A 216 -45.93 -18.56 16.38
N ALA A 217 -45.03 -17.63 16.06
CA ALA A 217 -44.65 -17.32 14.69
C ALA A 217 -43.82 -18.43 14.04
N GLY A 218 -43.36 -19.44 14.79
CA GLY A 218 -42.68 -20.62 14.27
C GLY A 218 -41.21 -20.78 14.67
N ALA A 219 -40.73 -20.12 15.74
CA ALA A 219 -39.44 -20.44 16.34
C ALA A 219 -39.49 -21.82 17.04
N ALA A 220 -38.52 -22.68 16.72
CA ALA A 220 -38.50 -24.09 17.10
C ALA A 220 -37.77 -24.38 18.41
N PHE A 221 -36.85 -23.51 18.84
CA PHE A 221 -36.21 -23.56 20.17
C PHE A 221 -35.62 -22.20 20.58
N VAL A 222 -35.27 -22.07 21.86
CA VAL A 222 -34.75 -20.83 22.47
C VAL A 222 -33.31 -21.07 22.95
N ILE A 223 -32.40 -20.16 22.63
CA ILE A 223 -31.05 -20.09 23.24
C ILE A 223 -31.03 -18.85 24.14
N THR A 224 -30.69 -19.01 25.42
CA THR A 224 -30.72 -17.88 26.35
C THR A 224 -29.48 -17.02 26.24
N GLN A 225 -29.61 -15.69 26.41
CA GLN A 225 -28.49 -14.80 26.74
C GLN A 225 -27.70 -15.35 27.94
N MET A 226 -26.41 -15.01 28.02
CA MET A 226 -25.56 -15.41 29.14
C MET A 226 -26.17 -15.04 30.52
N PHE A 227 -25.93 -15.91 31.48
CA PHE A 227 -26.23 -15.73 32.90
C PHE A 227 -25.12 -16.40 33.73
N LEU A 228 -25.02 -16.07 35.02
CA LEU A 228 -24.00 -16.64 35.92
C LEU A 228 -24.56 -17.46 37.08
N ASP A 229 -25.89 -17.56 37.19
CA ASP A 229 -26.58 -18.34 38.22
C ASP A 229 -27.55 -19.34 37.58
N ALA A 230 -27.35 -20.63 37.84
CA ALA A 230 -28.21 -21.69 37.31
C ALA A 230 -29.68 -21.54 37.74
N GLN A 231 -29.95 -20.99 38.93
CA GLN A 231 -31.33 -20.80 39.41
C GLN A 231 -32.10 -19.78 38.57
N VAL A 232 -31.42 -18.74 38.05
CA VAL A 232 -32.03 -17.76 37.16
C VAL A 232 -32.56 -18.43 35.90
N PHE A 233 -31.79 -19.35 35.31
CA PHE A 233 -32.22 -20.12 34.16
C PHE A 233 -33.39 -21.06 34.48
N LEU A 234 -33.30 -21.83 35.59
CA LEU A 234 -34.34 -22.78 35.96
C LEU A 234 -35.67 -22.09 36.26
N GLU A 235 -35.63 -20.90 36.85
CA GLU A 235 -36.83 -20.08 37.03
C GLU A 235 -37.36 -19.53 35.72
N PHE A 236 -36.49 -19.05 34.84
CA PHE A 236 -36.89 -18.61 33.50
C PHE A 236 -37.60 -19.73 32.72
N VAL A 237 -37.13 -20.97 32.82
CA VAL A 237 -37.81 -22.13 32.22
C VAL A 237 -39.20 -22.32 32.82
N LYS A 238 -39.34 -22.26 34.16
CA LYS A 238 -40.64 -22.34 34.83
C LYS A 238 -41.59 -21.24 34.37
N GLU A 239 -41.10 -20.01 34.25
CA GLU A 239 -41.88 -18.89 33.71
C GLU A 239 -42.27 -19.16 32.25
N CYS A 240 -41.36 -19.58 31.38
CA CYS A 240 -41.68 -19.93 29.99
C CYS A 240 -42.84 -20.94 29.90
N ARG A 241 -42.86 -21.97 30.76
CA ARG A 241 -43.95 -22.95 30.78
C ARG A 241 -45.30 -22.34 31.20
N LYS A 242 -45.32 -21.32 32.06
CA LYS A 242 -46.56 -20.59 32.41
C LYS A 242 -47.17 -19.82 31.22
N TYR A 243 -46.33 -19.36 30.28
CA TYR A 243 -46.76 -18.67 29.06
C TYR A 243 -47.00 -19.63 27.88
N ASP A 244 -47.10 -20.94 28.15
CA ASP A 244 -47.26 -21.99 27.14
C ASP A 244 -46.13 -22.07 26.10
N ILE A 245 -44.93 -21.59 26.45
CA ILE A 245 -43.74 -21.79 25.63
C ILE A 245 -43.26 -23.22 25.87
N LYS A 246 -43.52 -24.13 24.92
CA LYS A 246 -43.21 -25.57 25.04
C LYS A 246 -41.93 -26.01 24.35
N VAL A 247 -41.38 -25.18 23.46
CA VAL A 247 -40.15 -25.47 22.75
C VAL A 247 -38.96 -25.69 23.70
N PRO A 248 -37.90 -26.40 23.27
CA PRO A 248 -36.67 -26.54 24.04
C PRO A 248 -36.06 -25.17 24.39
N ILE A 249 -35.55 -25.03 25.62
CA ILE A 249 -34.86 -23.82 26.09
C ILE A 249 -33.45 -24.25 26.49
N VAL A 250 -32.45 -23.72 25.79
CA VAL A 250 -31.05 -24.12 25.88
C VAL A 250 -30.29 -23.01 26.61
N PRO A 251 -29.58 -23.32 27.71
CA PRO A 251 -28.77 -22.34 28.43
C PRO A 251 -27.53 -21.94 27.62
N GLY A 252 -27.38 -20.63 27.40
CA GLY A 252 -26.16 -20.02 26.85
C GLY A 252 -25.09 -19.79 27.93
N ILE A 253 -23.97 -20.50 27.81
CA ILE A 253 -22.89 -20.56 28.80
C ILE A 253 -21.71 -19.71 28.33
N MET A 254 -21.45 -18.60 29.02
CA MET A 254 -20.23 -17.83 28.77
C MET A 254 -19.07 -18.36 29.61
N CYS A 255 -17.99 -18.77 28.94
CA CYS A 255 -16.80 -19.26 29.63
C CYS A 255 -15.97 -18.13 30.26
N LEU A 256 -15.59 -18.33 31.53
CA LEU A 256 -14.82 -17.37 32.32
C LEU A 256 -13.32 -17.48 31.97
N ASN A 257 -12.90 -16.76 30.94
CA ASN A 257 -11.51 -16.82 30.44
C ASN A 257 -10.56 -15.78 31.07
N GLY A 258 -11.08 -14.73 31.72
CA GLY A 258 -10.28 -13.68 32.37
C GLY A 258 -11.14 -12.68 33.15
N LEU A 259 -10.57 -12.06 34.20
CA LEU A 259 -11.28 -11.14 35.10
C LEU A 259 -11.84 -9.91 34.37
N GLY A 260 -11.05 -9.32 33.45
CA GLY A 260 -11.49 -8.16 32.68
C GLY A 260 -12.69 -8.45 31.77
N GLY A 261 -12.72 -9.64 31.17
CA GLY A 261 -13.86 -10.08 30.35
C GLY A 261 -15.12 -10.30 31.20
N LEU A 262 -14.97 -10.92 32.37
CA LEU A 262 -16.07 -11.13 33.32
C LEU A 262 -16.69 -9.81 33.79
N LYS A 263 -15.88 -8.83 34.22
CA LYS A 263 -16.37 -7.51 34.66
C LYS A 263 -17.14 -6.79 33.55
N ARG A 264 -16.58 -6.77 32.34
CA ARG A 264 -17.19 -6.11 31.19
C ARG A 264 -18.52 -6.73 30.79
N MET A 265 -18.58 -8.05 30.67
CA MET A 265 -19.79 -8.74 30.18
C MET A 265 -20.93 -8.65 31.19
N THR A 266 -20.64 -8.73 32.49
CA THR A 266 -21.66 -8.54 33.55
C THR A 266 -22.17 -7.10 33.62
N GLU A 267 -21.36 -6.12 33.24
CA GLU A 267 -21.79 -4.73 33.09
C GLU A 267 -22.63 -4.52 31.84
N LEU A 268 -22.17 -4.99 30.67
CA LEU A 268 -22.85 -4.83 29.39
C LEU A 268 -24.23 -5.51 29.37
N CYS A 269 -24.31 -6.76 29.84
CA CYS A 269 -25.56 -7.52 29.89
C CYS A 269 -26.39 -7.22 31.14
N LYS A 270 -25.86 -6.43 32.10
CA LYS A 270 -26.45 -6.19 33.43
C LYS A 270 -26.83 -7.48 34.17
N THR A 271 -26.02 -8.53 33.99
CA THR A 271 -26.23 -9.88 34.53
C THR A 271 -26.04 -9.95 36.04
N ARG A 272 -26.92 -10.68 36.74
CA ARG A 272 -26.80 -10.99 38.16
C ARG A 272 -25.54 -11.81 38.40
N VAL A 273 -24.81 -11.38 39.42
CA VAL A 273 -23.59 -12.04 39.87
C VAL A 273 -23.90 -12.79 41.16
N PRO A 274 -23.69 -14.13 41.22
CA PRO A 274 -23.81 -14.89 42.45
C PRO A 274 -22.96 -14.32 43.58
N GLU A 275 -23.44 -14.46 44.82
CA GLU A 275 -22.74 -13.97 46.00
C GLU A 275 -21.32 -14.56 46.10
N GLY A 276 -20.35 -13.69 46.37
CA GLY A 276 -18.93 -14.04 46.45
C GLY A 276 -18.24 -14.41 45.12
N LEU A 277 -18.95 -14.49 43.98
CA LEU A 277 -18.32 -14.89 42.71
C LEU A 277 -17.24 -13.89 42.26
N MET A 278 -17.50 -12.58 42.34
CA MET A 278 -16.48 -11.58 41.99
C MET A 278 -15.28 -11.63 42.93
N GLU A 279 -15.49 -11.80 44.23
CA GLU A 279 -14.38 -11.88 45.19
C GLU A 279 -13.50 -13.11 44.94
N ARG A 280 -14.13 -14.26 44.64
CA ARG A 280 -13.41 -15.48 44.24
C ARG A 280 -12.66 -15.27 42.92
N ALA A 281 -13.28 -14.61 41.93
CA ALA A 281 -12.65 -14.31 40.65
C ALA A 281 -11.45 -13.37 40.79
N GLU A 282 -11.55 -12.34 41.63
CA GLU A 282 -10.45 -11.42 41.92
C GLU A 282 -9.31 -12.14 42.64
N LYS A 283 -9.61 -13.01 43.60
CA LYS A 283 -8.63 -13.84 44.29
C LYS A 283 -7.92 -14.83 43.35
N ALA A 284 -8.64 -15.37 42.37
CA ALA A 284 -8.09 -16.30 41.37
C ALA A 284 -7.27 -15.61 40.26
N ASN A 285 -7.32 -14.27 40.15
CA ASN A 285 -6.64 -13.51 39.11
C ASN A 285 -5.14 -13.28 39.40
N THR A 286 -4.43 -14.36 39.73
CA THR A 286 -2.98 -14.35 40.00
C THR A 286 -2.14 -14.69 38.77
N SER A 287 -2.70 -15.46 37.83
CA SER A 287 -2.13 -15.74 36.50
C SER A 287 -3.25 -16.14 35.53
N ASP A 288 -2.96 -16.12 34.22
CA ASP A 288 -3.90 -16.57 33.18
C ASP A 288 -4.33 -18.03 33.39
N GLU A 289 -3.40 -18.90 33.75
CA GLU A 289 -3.66 -20.31 34.06
C GLU A 289 -4.54 -20.47 35.29
N ALA A 290 -4.24 -19.73 36.37
CA ALA A 290 -5.01 -19.81 37.61
C ALA A 290 -6.45 -19.31 37.41
N PHE A 291 -6.65 -18.25 36.63
CA PHE A 291 -7.99 -17.76 36.33
C PHE A 291 -8.77 -18.72 35.42
N LYS A 292 -8.13 -19.31 34.41
CA LYS A 292 -8.76 -20.33 33.54
C LYS A 292 -9.16 -21.57 34.33
N GLU A 293 -8.35 -22.02 35.29
CA GLU A 293 -8.69 -23.13 36.20
C GLU A 293 -9.89 -22.80 37.09
N PHE A 294 -9.93 -21.59 37.67
CA PHE A 294 -11.11 -21.10 38.38
C PHE A 294 -12.36 -21.07 37.49
N GLY A 295 -12.22 -20.58 36.25
CA GLY A 295 -13.30 -20.56 35.27
C GLY A 295 -13.82 -21.95 34.89
N ILE A 296 -12.95 -22.95 34.84
CA ILE A 296 -13.34 -24.35 34.67
C ILE A 296 -14.16 -24.83 35.86
N GLN A 297 -13.70 -24.60 37.09
CA GLN A 297 -14.37 -25.07 38.30
C GLN A 297 -15.78 -24.48 38.46
N GLU A 298 -15.93 -23.16 38.32
CA GLU A 298 -17.23 -22.48 38.39
C GLU A 298 -18.15 -22.91 37.22
N GLY A 299 -17.59 -23.06 36.01
CA GLY A 299 -18.32 -23.53 34.84
C GLY A 299 -18.84 -24.96 34.99
N VAL A 300 -18.05 -25.88 35.56
CA VAL A 300 -18.48 -27.26 35.86
C VAL A 300 -19.62 -27.25 36.87
N ALA A 301 -19.50 -26.48 37.96
CA ALA A 301 -20.53 -26.40 38.98
C ALA A 301 -21.86 -25.89 38.41
N MET A 302 -21.82 -24.80 37.64
CA MET A 302 -23.01 -24.23 37.00
C MET A 302 -23.64 -25.20 35.99
N CYS A 303 -22.85 -25.81 35.12
CA CYS A 303 -23.35 -26.75 34.11
C CYS A 303 -23.94 -28.03 34.72
N LYS A 304 -23.38 -28.54 35.83
CA LYS A 304 -23.99 -29.67 36.58
C LYS A 304 -25.37 -29.29 37.10
N ALA A 305 -25.48 -28.15 37.78
CA ALA A 305 -26.75 -27.67 38.30
C ALA A 305 -27.83 -27.47 37.21
N LEU A 306 -27.42 -26.99 36.03
CA LEU A 306 -28.32 -26.84 34.87
C LEU A 306 -28.83 -28.18 34.34
N LEU A 307 -27.93 -29.16 34.16
CA LEU A 307 -28.29 -30.50 33.67
C LEU A 307 -29.17 -31.26 34.68
N GLU A 308 -28.82 -31.21 35.97
CA GLU A 308 -29.61 -31.79 37.05
C GLU A 308 -30.98 -31.11 37.18
N GLY A 309 -31.06 -29.81 36.88
CA GLY A 309 -32.30 -29.04 36.82
C GLY A 309 -33.13 -29.27 35.55
N GLY A 310 -32.71 -30.17 34.66
CA GLY A 310 -33.48 -30.60 33.49
C GLY A 310 -33.20 -29.81 32.19
N ALA A 311 -32.07 -29.11 32.08
CA ALA A 311 -31.67 -28.50 30.81
C ALA A 311 -31.46 -29.58 29.73
N PRO A 312 -32.00 -29.41 28.51
CA PRO A 312 -31.91 -30.41 27.44
C PRO A 312 -30.48 -30.58 26.91
N GLY A 313 -29.68 -29.52 26.94
CA GLY A 313 -28.28 -29.48 26.51
C GLY A 313 -27.59 -28.21 26.97
N LEU A 314 -26.33 -28.01 26.58
CA LEU A 314 -25.52 -26.83 26.95
C LEU A 314 -25.00 -26.13 25.70
N HIS A 315 -25.17 -24.82 25.59
CA HIS A 315 -24.66 -24.05 24.46
C HIS A 315 -23.52 -23.14 24.90
N PHE A 316 -22.30 -23.39 24.46
CA PHE A 316 -21.11 -22.66 24.93
C PHE A 316 -20.72 -21.52 24.01
N TYR A 317 -20.73 -20.30 24.56
CA TYR A 317 -20.10 -19.13 23.94
C TYR A 317 -18.59 -19.24 24.08
N THR A 318 -17.95 -19.81 23.06
CA THR A 318 -16.52 -20.09 23.13
C THR A 318 -15.70 -18.79 23.15
N LEU A 319 -16.22 -17.70 22.56
CA LEU A 319 -15.43 -16.50 22.20
C LEU A 319 -14.18 -16.89 21.40
N ASN A 320 -14.32 -17.96 20.61
CA ASN A 320 -13.28 -18.70 19.93
C ASN A 320 -12.25 -19.36 20.86
N LEU A 321 -12.32 -19.30 22.19
CA LEU A 321 -11.35 -19.91 23.13
C LEU A 321 -11.80 -21.31 23.59
N GLU A 322 -10.92 -22.29 23.54
CA GLU A 322 -11.24 -23.71 23.79
C GLU A 322 -10.88 -24.20 25.20
N LYS A 323 -9.84 -23.65 25.85
CA LYS A 323 -9.25 -24.23 27.07
C LYS A 323 -10.25 -24.41 28.22
N VAL A 324 -11.03 -23.36 28.52
CA VAL A 324 -12.04 -23.41 29.59
C VAL A 324 -13.21 -24.32 29.20
N VAL A 325 -13.67 -24.28 27.95
CA VAL A 325 -14.77 -25.12 27.45
C VAL A 325 -14.40 -26.61 27.54
N VAL A 326 -13.21 -26.99 27.06
CA VAL A 326 -12.69 -28.36 27.12
C VAL A 326 -12.55 -28.81 28.57
N GLY A 327 -12.04 -27.95 29.46
CA GLY A 327 -11.97 -28.24 30.89
C GLY A 327 -13.34 -28.49 31.53
N ILE A 328 -14.35 -27.69 31.17
CA ILE A 328 -15.72 -27.88 31.66
C ILE A 328 -16.29 -29.21 31.15
N LEU A 329 -16.18 -29.50 29.85
CA LEU A 329 -16.67 -30.75 29.28
C LEU A 329 -16.00 -31.97 29.92
N LYS A 330 -14.70 -31.89 30.21
CA LYS A 330 -13.97 -32.93 30.95
C LYS A 330 -14.52 -33.09 32.37
N GLY A 331 -14.70 -32.00 33.12
CA GLY A 331 -15.23 -32.03 34.49
C GLY A 331 -16.69 -32.50 34.60
N LEU A 332 -17.45 -32.44 33.50
CA LEU A 332 -18.79 -33.00 33.36
C LEU A 332 -18.80 -34.47 32.91
N GLY A 333 -17.64 -35.05 32.57
CA GLY A 333 -17.55 -36.40 32.01
C GLY A 333 -18.13 -36.53 30.60
N LYS A 334 -18.20 -35.42 29.84
CA LYS A 334 -18.72 -35.40 28.46
C LYS A 334 -17.67 -35.73 27.41
N ILE A 335 -16.40 -35.62 27.77
CA ILE A 335 -15.25 -36.02 26.96
C ILE A 335 -14.25 -36.79 27.83
N ASN A 336 -13.48 -37.70 27.22
CA ASN A 336 -12.49 -38.51 27.94
C ASN A 336 -11.11 -37.83 28.03
N ASP A 337 -10.19 -38.41 28.82
CA ASP A 337 -8.85 -37.88 29.02
C ASP A 337 -8.02 -37.79 27.73
N ALA A 338 -8.20 -38.72 26.79
CA ALA A 338 -7.50 -38.69 25.50
C ALA A 338 -8.00 -37.55 24.61
N GLN A 339 -9.32 -37.32 24.56
CA GLN A 339 -9.94 -36.19 23.88
C GLN A 339 -9.50 -34.86 24.50
N ALA A 340 -9.37 -34.78 25.83
CA ALA A 340 -8.88 -33.58 26.50
C ALA A 340 -7.36 -33.36 26.29
N ALA A 341 -6.56 -34.44 26.29
CA ALA A 341 -5.11 -34.38 26.10
C ALA A 341 -4.71 -33.91 24.68
N ALA A 342 -5.55 -34.16 23.67
CA ALA A 342 -5.37 -33.62 22.31
C ALA A 342 -5.37 -32.07 22.26
N PHE A 343 -5.70 -31.42 23.38
CA PHE A 343 -5.69 -29.97 23.54
C PHE A 343 -4.57 -29.48 24.49
N GLN A 344 -3.65 -30.35 24.94
CA GLN A 344 -2.61 -30.04 25.94
C GLN A 344 -1.16 -29.84 25.40
N ALA A 345 -0.91 -29.84 24.10
CA ALA A 345 0.44 -29.63 23.55
C ALA A 345 0.62 -28.25 22.88
N VAL A 346 1.56 -27.46 23.44
CA VAL A 346 2.27 -26.30 22.88
C VAL A 346 1.52 -25.46 21.84
N GLU A 347 0.81 -24.43 22.31
CA GLU A 347 0.69 -23.15 21.62
C GLU A 347 0.26 -22.10 22.66
N ALA A 348 0.80 -20.89 22.55
CA ALA A 348 0.46 -19.79 23.44
C ALA A 348 -1.01 -19.39 23.22
N ASP A 349 -1.90 -19.98 24.02
CA ASP A 349 -3.30 -19.59 24.09
C ASP A 349 -3.39 -18.10 24.41
N ALA A 350 -4.01 -17.36 23.49
CA ALA A 350 -4.49 -15.99 23.62
C ALA A 350 -3.45 -14.85 23.58
N LYS A 351 -3.07 -14.43 22.35
CA LYS A 351 -2.72 -13.00 22.11
C LYS A 351 -3.41 -12.32 20.93
N PHE A 352 -4.19 -13.03 20.11
CA PHE A 352 -4.67 -12.48 18.82
C PHE A 352 -6.15 -12.58 18.50
N MET A 353 -6.98 -13.08 19.40
CA MET A 353 -8.40 -13.17 19.10
C MET A 353 -9.15 -11.94 19.54
N VAL A 354 -9.42 -11.06 18.57
CA VAL A 354 -10.36 -9.96 18.71
C VAL A 354 -11.77 -10.57 18.67
N SER A 355 -12.39 -10.81 19.83
CA SER A 355 -13.85 -10.94 19.89
C SER A 355 -14.48 -9.60 19.48
N ALA A 356 -15.66 -9.65 18.88
CA ALA A 356 -16.34 -8.51 18.28
C ALA A 356 -16.59 -7.33 19.26
N GLN A 357 -16.35 -7.49 20.56
CA GLN A 357 -16.54 -6.46 21.57
C GLN A 357 -15.23 -5.91 22.19
N GLY A 358 -14.03 -6.30 21.78
CA GLY A 358 -12.81 -5.53 22.12
C GLY A 358 -12.32 -5.62 23.58
N ILE A 359 -12.09 -6.83 24.08
CA ILE A 359 -11.32 -7.06 25.32
C ILE A 359 -9.83 -7.17 24.95
N THR A 360 -9.00 -6.28 25.47
CA THR A 360 -7.53 -6.35 25.36
C THR A 360 -6.93 -6.55 26.75
N THR A 361 -6.24 -7.68 26.97
CA THR A 361 -5.16 -7.77 27.96
C THR A 361 -3.85 -7.53 27.19
N GLY A 362 -3.04 -6.53 27.61
CA GLY A 362 -1.77 -6.19 26.95
C GLY A 362 -0.78 -7.37 27.01
N THR A 363 0.10 -7.64 26.06
CA THR A 363 0.95 -6.81 25.18
C THR A 363 1.04 -7.43 23.79
N LYS A 364 0.93 -6.58 22.76
CA LYS A 364 0.93 -6.90 21.32
C LYS A 364 2.15 -7.74 20.90
N ALA A 365 1.91 -8.94 20.36
CA ALA A 365 2.70 -9.43 19.24
C ALA A 365 1.88 -9.16 17.95
N ASN A 366 2.44 -9.35 16.76
CA ASN A 366 1.77 -9.21 15.45
C ASN A 366 1.55 -10.58 14.77
N GLY A 367 0.40 -10.78 14.12
CA GLY A 367 0.12 -11.89 13.18
C GLY A 367 -1.40 -12.00 12.93
N ASN A 368 -1.92 -12.29 11.74
CA ASN A 368 -1.49 -12.19 10.35
C ASN A 368 -2.66 -11.54 9.58
N ARG A 369 -2.37 -10.35 9.06
CA ARG A 369 -2.94 -9.88 7.79
C ARG A 369 -2.19 -10.63 6.69
N PRO A 370 -2.75 -10.81 5.47
CA PRO A 370 -1.90 -11.21 4.34
C PRO A 370 -0.67 -10.29 4.34
N ALA A 371 0.51 -10.87 4.14
CA ALA A 371 1.72 -10.09 3.89
C ALA A 371 1.51 -9.38 2.55
N LEU A 372 0.75 -8.28 2.59
CA LEU A 372 0.64 -7.37 1.48
C LEU A 372 2.08 -6.97 1.16
N PRO A 373 2.50 -6.99 -0.12
CA PRO A 373 3.85 -6.63 -0.52
C PRO A 373 4.32 -5.31 0.12
N GLY A 374 3.39 -4.38 0.39
CA GLY A 374 3.64 -3.09 1.03
C GLY A 374 3.93 -3.09 2.54
N ASN A 375 3.88 -4.24 3.23
CA ASN A 375 4.29 -4.34 4.65
C ASN A 375 5.74 -4.83 4.81
N ARG A 376 6.39 -5.27 3.73
CA ARG A 376 7.79 -5.69 3.75
C ARG A 376 8.69 -4.47 3.96
N PRO A 377 9.75 -4.55 4.78
CA PRO A 377 10.76 -3.49 4.83
C PRO A 377 11.44 -3.35 3.47
N LEU A 378 11.98 -2.16 3.17
CA LEU A 378 12.62 -1.87 1.87
C LEU A 378 13.67 -2.93 1.48
N VAL A 379 14.45 -3.43 2.44
CA VAL A 379 15.47 -4.47 2.20
C VAL A 379 14.91 -5.79 1.67
N GLU A 380 13.64 -6.10 1.97
CA GLU A 380 12.95 -7.30 1.47
C GLU A 380 12.08 -6.99 0.24
N ALA A 381 11.49 -5.79 0.18
CA ALA A 381 10.60 -5.38 -0.89
C ALA A 381 11.36 -5.03 -2.18
N ASP A 382 12.50 -4.36 -2.03
CA ASP A 382 13.37 -3.88 -3.11
C ASP A 382 14.83 -3.79 -2.61
N PRO A 383 15.57 -4.92 -2.58
CA PRO A 383 16.96 -4.96 -2.13
C PRO A 383 17.89 -4.01 -2.89
N ALA A 384 17.63 -3.80 -4.19
CA ALA A 384 18.42 -2.90 -5.03
C ALA A 384 18.26 -1.43 -4.58
N MET A 385 17.02 -0.99 -4.35
CA MET A 385 16.77 0.34 -3.80
C MET A 385 17.28 0.47 -2.37
N HIS A 386 17.18 -0.58 -1.55
CA HIS A 386 17.80 -0.58 -0.22
C HIS A 386 19.31 -0.36 -0.31
N GLU A 387 19.99 -1.05 -1.22
CA GLU A 387 21.43 -0.89 -1.44
C GLU A 387 21.78 0.54 -1.87
N LEU A 388 21.05 1.11 -2.82
CA LEU A 388 21.25 2.50 -3.25
C LEU A 388 21.06 3.51 -2.09
N VAL A 389 20.06 3.28 -1.22
CA VAL A 389 19.86 4.08 -0.01
C VAL A 389 21.05 3.94 0.96
N GLN A 390 21.59 2.73 1.14
CA GLN A 390 22.80 2.53 1.96
C GLN A 390 24.03 3.16 1.32
N GLN A 391 24.19 3.10 0.00
CA GLN A 391 25.29 3.72 -0.73
C GLN A 391 25.27 5.25 -0.58
N GLU A 392 24.09 5.88 -0.70
CA GLU A 392 23.94 7.33 -0.48
C GLU A 392 24.18 7.71 0.99
N LYS A 393 23.65 6.92 1.94
CA LYS A 393 23.96 7.12 3.36
C LYS A 393 25.46 7.05 3.62
N ALA A 394 26.13 6.04 3.07
CA ALA A 394 27.58 5.89 3.20
C ALA A 394 28.33 7.05 2.52
N ARG A 395 27.84 7.58 1.40
CA ARG A 395 28.40 8.75 0.71
C ARG A 395 28.33 9.98 1.61
N GLN A 396 27.13 10.33 2.08
CA GLN A 396 26.91 11.46 2.99
C GLN A 396 27.75 11.37 4.27
N MET A 397 27.98 10.16 4.79
CA MET A 397 28.76 9.96 6.00
C MET A 397 30.27 10.12 5.80
N ARG A 398 30.80 9.81 4.61
CA ARG A 398 32.26 9.89 4.32
C ARG A 398 32.67 11.18 3.62
N CYS A 399 31.73 11.93 3.08
CA CYS A 399 32.00 13.14 2.31
C CYS A 399 31.92 14.43 3.15
N ILE A 400 32.61 15.47 2.67
CA ILE A 400 32.41 16.86 3.12
C ILE A 400 31.31 17.48 2.24
N GLU A 401 30.14 17.74 2.81
CA GLU A 401 28.98 18.30 2.08
C GLU A 401 28.92 19.83 2.15
N LEU A 402 29.19 20.51 1.04
CA LEU A 402 29.27 21.97 0.97
C LEU A 402 28.30 22.61 -0.04
N ILE A 403 27.34 21.85 -0.56
CA ILE A 403 26.25 22.45 -1.35
C ILE A 403 25.41 23.34 -0.42
N ALA A 404 25.44 24.65 -0.65
CA ALA A 404 24.82 25.64 0.26
C ALA A 404 23.29 25.56 0.42
N SER A 405 22.62 24.75 -0.41
CA SER A 405 21.19 24.46 -0.33
C SER A 405 20.86 23.11 0.32
N GLU A 406 21.88 22.34 0.71
CA GLU A 406 21.69 21.05 1.36
C GLU A 406 21.88 21.15 2.87
N ASN A 407 21.29 20.17 3.55
CA ASN A 407 21.38 20.01 4.99
C ASN A 407 21.02 18.56 5.35
N PHE A 408 21.35 18.16 6.58
CA PHE A 408 20.91 16.89 7.14
C PHE A 408 19.71 17.13 8.06
N THR A 409 18.54 16.66 7.67
CA THR A 409 17.33 16.79 8.47
C THR A 409 17.34 15.84 9.67
N SER A 410 16.54 16.16 10.70
CA SER A 410 16.43 15.31 11.88
C SER A 410 15.68 14.00 11.62
N ARG A 411 15.91 13.00 12.48
CA ARG A 411 15.18 11.72 12.45
C ARG A 411 13.67 11.91 12.63
N ALA A 412 13.24 12.84 13.50
CA ALA A 412 11.83 13.13 13.73
C ALA A 412 11.12 13.61 12.44
N VAL A 413 11.80 14.44 11.64
CA VAL A 413 11.29 14.88 10.32
C VAL A 413 11.17 13.71 9.36
N MET A 414 12.19 12.83 9.28
CA MET A 414 12.16 11.65 8.41
C MET A 414 11.07 10.65 8.81
N GLU A 415 10.83 10.44 10.11
CA GLU A 415 9.77 9.58 10.63
C GLU A 415 8.38 10.11 10.24
N CYS A 416 8.17 11.43 10.27
CA CYS A 416 6.92 12.02 9.78
C CYS A 416 6.77 11.88 8.25
N LEU A 417 7.87 12.03 7.50
CA LEU A 417 7.86 11.95 6.03
C LEU A 417 7.53 10.53 5.54
N GLY A 418 8.04 9.50 6.23
CA GLY A 418 7.76 8.08 5.98
C GLY A 418 6.57 7.52 6.76
N SER A 419 5.54 8.32 7.02
CA SER A 419 4.38 7.93 7.85
C SER A 419 3.09 7.75 7.07
N ALA A 420 2.06 7.22 7.74
CA ALA A 420 0.72 7.05 7.18
C ALA A 420 0.02 8.36 6.76
N LEU A 421 0.57 9.53 7.11
CA LEU A 421 0.08 10.82 6.63
C LEU A 421 0.10 10.91 5.09
N THR A 422 0.95 10.13 4.42
CA THR A 422 1.01 10.07 2.96
C THR A 422 -0.28 9.54 2.32
N ASN A 423 -1.05 8.73 3.04
CA ASN A 423 -2.22 8.05 2.48
C ASN A 423 -3.46 8.95 2.38
N LYS A 424 -3.49 10.11 3.06
CA LYS A 424 -4.70 10.90 3.18
C LYS A 424 -4.77 12.00 2.13
N TYR A 425 -5.86 12.01 1.36
CA TYR A 425 -6.27 13.12 0.51
C TYR A 425 -7.02 14.18 1.33
N SER A 426 -6.58 15.44 1.30
CA SER A 426 -7.08 16.50 2.18
C SER A 426 -7.26 17.85 1.47
N GLU A 427 -7.73 17.83 0.22
CA GLU A 427 -8.01 19.06 -0.54
C GLU A 427 -8.90 20.05 0.21
N GLY A 428 -8.58 21.33 0.04
CA GLY A 428 -9.15 22.44 0.79
C GLY A 428 -8.28 22.89 1.96
N GLN A 429 -8.90 23.62 2.90
CA GLN A 429 -8.25 24.14 4.10
C GLN A 429 -8.80 23.42 5.35
N PRO A 430 -8.10 23.43 6.49
CA PRO A 430 -8.63 22.88 7.75
C PRO A 430 -10.02 23.43 8.07
N GLY A 431 -10.96 22.54 8.40
CA GLY A 431 -12.38 22.89 8.63
C GLY A 431 -13.22 23.15 7.36
N ASN A 432 -12.60 23.23 6.18
CA ASN A 432 -13.27 23.41 4.88
C ASN A 432 -12.65 22.49 3.82
N ARG A 433 -12.86 21.18 4.01
CA ARG A 433 -12.29 20.12 3.17
C ARG A 433 -13.31 19.59 2.17
N TYR A 434 -12.82 19.16 1.00
CA TYR A 434 -13.64 18.51 -0.02
C TYR A 434 -13.97 17.04 0.30
N TYR A 435 -13.20 16.43 1.21
CA TYR A 435 -13.33 15.02 1.59
C TYR A 435 -13.49 14.87 3.11
N GLY A 436 -14.25 13.85 3.52
CA GLY A 436 -14.32 13.40 4.92
C GLY A 436 -13.03 12.74 5.42
N GLY A 437 -12.96 12.46 6.73
CA GLY A 437 -11.85 11.74 7.36
C GLY A 437 -10.58 12.56 7.64
N ASN A 438 -10.69 13.90 7.67
CA ASN A 438 -9.56 14.82 7.85
C ASN A 438 -9.36 15.33 9.29
N GLU A 439 -10.06 14.76 10.28
CA GLU A 439 -10.02 15.24 11.68
C GLU A 439 -8.60 15.38 12.25
N VAL A 440 -7.72 14.41 11.99
CA VAL A 440 -6.31 14.46 12.42
C VAL A 440 -5.47 15.32 11.50
N ILE A 441 -5.73 15.29 10.18
CA ILE A 441 -4.99 16.09 9.21
C ILE A 441 -5.16 17.58 9.46
N ASP A 442 -6.37 18.01 9.81
CA ASP A 442 -6.66 19.40 10.15
C ASP A 442 -5.87 19.85 11.39
N LYS A 443 -5.76 19.00 12.41
CA LYS A 443 -4.91 19.26 13.59
C LYS A 443 -3.43 19.35 13.21
N VAL A 444 -2.94 18.45 12.33
CA VAL A 444 -1.55 18.48 11.85
C VAL A 444 -1.25 19.75 11.07
N GLU A 445 -2.12 20.15 10.15
CA GLU A 445 -1.93 21.34 9.33
C GLU A 445 -2.05 22.62 10.16
N ASN A 446 -3.04 22.72 11.06
CA ASN A 446 -3.18 23.88 11.96
C ASN A 446 -1.97 24.01 12.90
N LEU A 447 -1.48 22.90 13.47
CA LEU A 447 -0.27 22.89 14.28
C LEU A 447 0.96 23.33 13.47
N CYS A 448 1.05 22.93 12.21
CA CYS A 448 2.11 23.38 11.30
C CYS A 448 2.06 24.90 11.09
N LYS A 449 0.87 25.45 10.82
CA LYS A 449 0.66 26.90 10.64
C LYS A 449 1.00 27.69 11.90
N GLU A 450 0.51 27.24 13.06
CA GLU A 450 0.80 27.85 14.37
C GLU A 450 2.32 27.90 14.62
N ARG A 451 2.99 26.76 14.46
CA ARG A 451 4.44 26.67 14.66
C ARG A 451 5.23 27.49 13.63
N ALA A 452 4.73 27.60 12.40
CA ALA A 452 5.37 28.43 11.38
C ALA A 452 5.33 29.89 11.78
N LEU A 453 4.16 30.42 12.17
CA LEU A 453 4.05 31.80 12.65
C LEU A 453 4.92 32.04 13.90
N LYS A 454 4.89 31.11 14.85
CA LYS A 454 5.69 31.19 16.08
C LYS A 454 7.20 31.20 15.81
N ALA A 455 7.70 30.29 14.96
CA ALA A 455 9.13 30.16 14.66
C ALA A 455 9.71 31.42 14.00
N PHE A 456 8.87 32.21 13.31
CA PHE A 456 9.27 33.50 12.73
C PHE A 456 8.83 34.72 13.58
N SER A 457 8.36 34.49 14.81
CA SER A 457 7.90 35.53 15.74
C SER A 457 6.80 36.43 15.16
N LEU A 458 5.81 35.83 14.49
CA LEU A 458 4.73 36.56 13.81
C LEU A 458 3.42 36.50 14.60
N ASP A 459 2.72 37.63 14.67
CA ASP A 459 1.36 37.72 15.19
C ASP A 459 0.37 37.20 14.12
N GLU A 460 -0.45 36.21 14.48
CA GLU A 460 -1.47 35.60 13.62
C GLU A 460 -2.54 36.59 13.13
N LYS A 461 -2.73 37.72 13.82
CA LYS A 461 -3.64 38.78 13.40
C LYS A 461 -3.06 39.64 12.28
N GLN A 462 -1.74 39.67 12.16
CA GLN A 462 -1.02 40.47 11.15
C GLN A 462 -0.54 39.60 10.00
N TRP A 463 -0.30 38.31 10.25
CA TRP A 463 0.28 37.38 9.29
C TRP A 463 -0.49 36.07 9.23
N GLY A 464 -0.77 35.62 8.02
CA GLY A 464 -1.19 34.25 7.74
C GLY A 464 -0.08 33.45 7.08
N VAL A 465 -0.26 32.14 7.03
CA VAL A 465 0.66 31.21 6.35
C VAL A 465 -0.08 30.06 5.67
N ASN A 466 0.30 29.79 4.43
CA ASN A 466 -0.04 28.57 3.72
C ASN A 466 1.18 27.63 3.69
N VAL A 467 0.99 26.40 4.19
CA VAL A 467 2.05 25.39 4.38
C VAL A 467 1.93 24.22 3.39
N GLN A 468 1.01 24.31 2.42
CA GLN A 468 0.74 23.26 1.44
C GLN A 468 1.62 23.27 0.16
N PRO A 469 2.38 24.34 -0.21
CA PRO A 469 3.21 24.28 -1.41
C PRO A 469 4.21 23.12 -1.38
N TYR A 470 4.24 22.33 -2.46
CA TYR A 470 5.07 21.11 -2.52
C TYR A 470 6.58 21.40 -2.45
N SER A 471 7.01 22.60 -2.85
CA SER A 471 8.40 23.08 -2.76
C SER A 471 8.46 24.60 -2.92
N GLY A 472 9.67 25.17 -2.97
CA GLY A 472 9.87 26.61 -3.15
C GLY A 472 9.44 27.14 -4.51
N SER A 473 9.70 26.39 -5.59
CA SER A 473 9.31 26.83 -6.95
C SER A 473 7.79 26.91 -7.11
N PRO A 474 6.99 25.89 -6.71
CA PRO A 474 5.53 26.00 -6.65
C PRO A 474 5.06 27.13 -5.73
N ALA A 475 5.71 27.35 -4.57
CA ALA A 475 5.34 28.42 -3.66
C ALA A 475 5.44 29.81 -4.32
N ASN A 476 6.57 30.10 -4.98
CA ASN A 476 6.73 31.38 -5.69
C ASN A 476 5.72 31.53 -6.82
N PHE A 477 5.48 30.45 -7.59
CA PHE A 477 4.54 30.50 -8.70
C PHE A 477 3.09 30.68 -8.25
N ALA A 478 2.71 30.11 -7.11
CA ALA A 478 1.41 30.34 -6.49
C ALA A 478 1.22 31.80 -6.07
N VAL A 479 2.25 32.45 -5.52
CA VAL A 479 2.18 33.89 -5.19
C VAL A 479 1.99 34.74 -6.45
N TYR A 480 2.73 34.46 -7.53
CA TYR A 480 2.53 35.19 -8.78
C TYR A 480 1.10 34.99 -9.33
N THR A 481 0.62 33.76 -9.36
CA THR A 481 -0.73 33.42 -9.84
C THR A 481 -1.82 34.08 -8.97
N ALA A 482 -1.61 34.14 -7.66
CA ALA A 482 -2.55 34.74 -6.71
C ALA A 482 -2.68 36.26 -6.89
N LEU A 483 -1.55 36.94 -7.13
CA LEU A 483 -1.47 38.39 -6.98
C LEU A 483 -1.30 39.14 -8.30
N LEU A 484 -0.95 38.44 -9.38
CA LEU A 484 -0.63 39.04 -10.66
C LEU A 484 -1.44 38.39 -11.80
N PRO A 485 -2.07 39.18 -12.69
CA PRO A 485 -2.54 38.63 -13.95
C PRO A 485 -1.37 38.16 -14.82
N PRO A 486 -1.59 37.20 -15.74
CA PRO A 486 -0.57 36.81 -16.73
C PRO A 486 0.02 38.03 -17.46
N HIS A 487 1.31 37.96 -17.77
CA HIS A 487 2.12 39.01 -18.38
C HIS A 487 2.37 40.26 -17.51
N SER A 488 1.97 40.24 -16.24
CA SER A 488 2.41 41.27 -15.29
C SER A 488 3.93 41.33 -15.20
N ARG A 489 4.45 42.53 -14.94
CA ARG A 489 5.88 42.79 -14.87
C ARG A 489 6.46 42.41 -13.52
N VAL A 490 7.54 41.65 -13.50
CA VAL A 490 8.23 41.23 -12.27
C VAL A 490 9.72 41.54 -12.34
N MET A 491 10.31 41.95 -11.22
CA MET A 491 11.76 42.15 -11.11
C MET A 491 12.36 41.28 -10.01
N GLY A 492 13.41 40.54 -10.34
CA GLY A 492 14.14 39.66 -9.43
C GLY A 492 15.65 39.74 -9.66
N LEU A 493 16.45 39.24 -8.73
CA LEU A 493 17.91 39.26 -8.88
C LEU A 493 18.33 38.38 -10.07
N ASP A 494 19.24 38.89 -10.90
CA ASP A 494 19.79 38.16 -12.04
C ASP A 494 20.50 36.87 -11.59
N LEU A 495 20.37 35.78 -12.35
CA LEU A 495 20.93 34.48 -11.97
C LEU A 495 22.46 34.52 -11.79
N PRO A 496 23.26 35.16 -12.69
CA PRO A 496 24.70 35.34 -12.47
C PRO A 496 25.04 36.34 -11.35
N SER A 497 24.08 37.17 -10.93
CA SER A 497 24.22 38.05 -9.77
C SER A 497 23.81 37.37 -8.46
N GLY A 498 23.44 36.08 -8.51
CA GLY A 498 23.10 35.26 -7.35
C GLY A 498 21.60 35.04 -7.13
N GLY A 499 20.75 35.41 -8.08
CA GLY A 499 19.30 35.15 -8.03
C GLY A 499 18.92 33.70 -8.21
N HIS A 500 17.62 33.43 -8.34
CA HIS A 500 17.08 32.09 -8.57
C HIS A 500 16.28 32.02 -9.88
N LEU A 501 16.17 30.82 -10.47
CA LEU A 501 15.40 30.60 -11.70
C LEU A 501 13.95 31.10 -11.59
N THR A 502 13.32 30.88 -10.43
CA THR A 502 11.90 31.23 -10.19
C THR A 502 11.66 32.73 -10.02
N HIS A 503 12.71 33.55 -10.01
CA HIS A 503 12.62 35.02 -9.95
C HIS A 503 12.53 35.65 -11.33
N GLY A 504 12.40 34.84 -12.39
CA GLY A 504 12.21 35.35 -13.76
C GLY A 504 13.46 35.26 -14.64
N TYR A 505 14.08 34.07 -14.73
CA TYR A 505 15.27 33.90 -15.56
C TYR A 505 14.97 33.71 -17.06
N TYR A 506 15.70 34.45 -17.89
CA TYR A 506 15.77 34.29 -19.34
C TYR A 506 17.19 34.60 -19.83
N THR A 507 17.53 34.07 -21.01
CA THR A 507 18.76 34.39 -21.74
C THR A 507 18.41 35.32 -22.90
N ALA A 508 19.42 35.89 -23.56
CA ALA A 508 19.23 36.72 -24.76
C ALA A 508 18.44 36.02 -25.89
N ARG A 509 18.39 34.68 -25.91
CA ARG A 509 17.74 33.90 -26.97
C ARG A 509 16.51 33.12 -26.51
N LYS A 510 16.31 32.94 -25.20
CA LYS A 510 15.31 31.99 -24.69
C LYS A 510 14.85 32.33 -23.28
N LYS A 511 13.53 32.36 -23.08
CA LYS A 511 12.88 32.32 -21.76
C LYS A 511 13.07 30.92 -21.17
N ILE A 512 13.74 30.81 -20.02
CA ILE A 512 14.11 29.53 -19.40
C ILE A 512 13.12 29.16 -18.30
N SER A 513 12.87 30.10 -17.38
CA SER A 513 11.93 29.91 -16.28
C SER A 513 10.50 30.11 -16.76
N ALA A 514 9.57 29.29 -16.26
CA ALA A 514 8.14 29.47 -16.45
C ALA A 514 7.68 30.86 -15.97
N THR A 515 8.31 31.42 -14.94
CA THR A 515 8.05 32.79 -14.48
C THR A 515 8.21 33.80 -15.63
N SER A 516 9.26 33.69 -16.44
CA SER A 516 9.47 34.59 -17.58
C SER A 516 8.59 34.29 -18.79
N ILE A 517 7.92 33.13 -18.81
CA ILE A 517 6.99 32.74 -19.86
C ILE A 517 5.61 33.33 -19.56
N TYR A 518 5.11 33.11 -18.34
CA TYR A 518 3.78 33.53 -17.91
C TYR A 518 3.74 34.97 -17.38
N PHE A 519 4.89 35.53 -16.98
CA PHE A 519 5.06 36.91 -16.54
C PHE A 519 6.21 37.57 -17.29
N GLU A 520 6.23 38.91 -17.33
CA GLU A 520 7.30 39.65 -18.00
C GLU A 520 8.39 40.03 -17.00
N SER A 521 9.49 39.29 -17.03
CA SER A 521 10.60 39.46 -16.10
C SER A 521 11.63 40.49 -16.61
N LEU A 522 12.15 41.33 -15.71
CA LEU A 522 13.37 42.12 -15.93
C LEU A 522 14.29 41.99 -14.71
N PRO A 523 15.53 41.49 -14.83
CA PRO A 523 16.36 41.28 -13.66
C PRO A 523 17.04 42.58 -13.20
N TYR A 524 17.23 42.72 -11.89
CA TYR A 524 18.20 43.66 -11.32
C TYR A 524 19.50 42.93 -10.98
N ARG A 525 20.60 43.66 -10.80
CA ARG A 525 21.96 43.08 -10.73
C ARG A 525 22.72 43.55 -9.49
N VAL A 526 23.83 42.88 -9.22
CA VAL A 526 24.86 43.40 -8.34
C VAL A 526 25.76 44.39 -9.09
N HIS A 527 26.32 45.34 -8.36
CA HIS A 527 27.33 46.26 -8.84
C HIS A 527 28.58 45.47 -9.27
N PRO A 528 29.14 45.73 -10.46
CA PRO A 528 30.18 44.90 -11.06
C PRO A 528 31.47 44.82 -10.22
N GLU A 529 31.81 45.88 -9.49
CA GLU A 529 33.04 45.95 -8.71
C GLU A 529 32.90 45.45 -7.28
N THR A 530 31.78 45.78 -6.61
CA THR A 530 31.59 45.50 -5.18
C THR A 530 30.88 44.17 -4.95
N GLY A 531 30.17 43.65 -5.96
CA GLY A 531 29.34 42.45 -5.84
C GLY A 531 28.13 42.62 -4.90
N LEU A 532 27.78 43.85 -4.51
CA LEU A 532 26.60 44.19 -3.72
C LEU A 532 25.41 44.52 -4.63
N ILE A 533 24.17 44.33 -4.18
CA ILE A 533 22.99 44.74 -4.97
C ILE A 533 23.08 46.23 -5.31
N ASP A 534 22.93 46.57 -6.60
CA ASP A 534 22.97 47.95 -7.08
C ASP A 534 21.57 48.57 -6.95
N PHE A 535 21.31 49.17 -5.79
CA PHE A 535 20.00 49.76 -5.48
C PHE A 535 19.68 50.98 -6.33
N ASP A 536 20.69 51.74 -6.78
CA ASP A 536 20.49 52.92 -7.61
C ASP A 536 20.04 52.51 -9.01
N GLU A 537 20.71 51.52 -9.62
CA GLU A 537 20.29 50.98 -10.91
C GLU A 537 18.97 50.20 -10.81
N LEU A 538 18.74 49.46 -9.71
CA LEU A 538 17.43 48.83 -9.45
C LEU A 538 16.31 49.89 -9.41
N ARG A 539 16.49 50.98 -8.66
CA ARG A 539 15.50 52.05 -8.55
C ARG A 539 15.21 52.69 -9.91
N LYS A 540 16.26 53.04 -10.64
CA LYS A 540 16.15 53.63 -11.99
C LYS A 540 15.44 52.70 -12.97
N THR A 541 15.78 51.42 -12.99
CA THR A 541 15.14 50.43 -13.87
C THR A 541 13.70 50.14 -13.46
N ALA A 542 13.39 50.09 -12.17
CA ALA A 542 12.03 49.92 -11.68
C ALA A 542 11.11 51.10 -12.06
N LEU A 543 11.60 52.34 -12.01
CA LEU A 543 10.85 53.53 -12.44
C LEU A 543 10.45 53.50 -13.92
N VAL A 544 11.29 52.90 -14.77
CA VAL A 544 11.04 52.75 -16.21
C VAL A 544 10.19 51.51 -16.48
N PHE A 545 10.55 50.37 -15.90
CA PHE A 545 9.91 49.09 -16.16
C PHE A 545 8.55 48.96 -15.46
N ARG A 546 8.30 49.69 -14.36
CA ARG A 546 7.06 49.64 -13.58
C ARG A 546 6.63 48.20 -13.24
N PRO A 547 7.43 47.48 -12.44
CA PRO A 547 7.07 46.14 -12.02
C PRO A 547 5.79 46.17 -11.17
N ALA A 548 4.91 45.20 -11.37
CA ALA A 548 3.82 44.92 -10.45
C ALA A 548 4.32 44.23 -9.18
N MET A 549 5.47 43.52 -9.26
CA MET A 549 6.11 42.88 -8.11
C MET A 549 7.63 42.98 -8.20
N ILE A 550 8.25 43.30 -7.06
CA ILE A 550 9.71 43.23 -6.87
C ILE A 550 9.99 42.08 -5.90
N LEU A 551 10.94 41.22 -6.26
CA LEU A 551 11.40 40.11 -5.44
C LEU A 551 12.75 40.43 -4.80
N CYS A 552 12.83 40.30 -3.48
CA CYS A 552 14.06 40.46 -2.70
C CYS A 552 14.44 39.12 -2.03
N GLY A 553 15.21 38.32 -2.75
CA GLY A 553 15.68 37.00 -2.31
C GLY A 553 16.79 36.49 -3.22
N ALA A 554 17.63 35.58 -2.73
CA ALA A 554 18.81 35.13 -3.47
C ALA A 554 19.21 33.68 -3.18
N SER A 555 19.89 33.05 -4.15
CA SER A 555 20.47 31.71 -4.03
C SER A 555 21.98 31.68 -3.81
N ALA A 556 22.70 32.69 -4.32
CA ALA A 556 24.16 32.74 -4.25
C ALA A 556 24.68 34.14 -3.90
N TYR A 557 23.88 34.93 -3.17
CA TYR A 557 24.29 36.24 -2.65
C TYR A 557 24.85 36.07 -1.23
N PRO A 558 26.14 36.38 -0.98
CA PRO A 558 26.80 36.08 0.31
C PRO A 558 26.59 37.17 1.37
N ARG A 559 25.79 38.21 1.12
CA ARG A 559 25.63 39.38 2.00
C ARG A 559 24.23 39.48 2.60
N ILE A 560 24.11 40.32 3.61
CA ILE A 560 22.80 40.69 4.18
C ILE A 560 21.97 41.40 3.10
N ILE A 561 20.69 41.05 3.03
CA ILE A 561 19.72 41.72 2.16
C ILE A 561 19.11 42.90 2.91
N ASP A 562 19.21 44.10 2.33
CA ASP A 562 18.59 45.32 2.84
C ASP A 562 17.13 45.42 2.38
N PHE A 563 16.22 44.81 3.13
CA PHE A 563 14.79 44.79 2.81
C PHE A 563 14.14 46.18 2.88
N GLY A 564 14.69 47.11 3.67
CA GLY A 564 14.19 48.48 3.79
C GLY A 564 14.34 49.26 2.48
N LYS A 565 15.50 49.18 1.83
CA LYS A 565 15.71 49.80 0.51
C LYS A 565 14.79 49.21 -0.57
N PHE A 566 14.55 47.90 -0.54
CA PHE A 566 13.58 47.29 -1.44
C PHE A 566 12.15 47.82 -1.20
N ARG A 567 11.77 48.03 0.07
CA ARG A 567 10.48 48.62 0.43
C ARG A 567 10.34 50.02 -0.14
N GLU A 568 11.30 50.90 0.10
CA GLU A 568 11.29 52.27 -0.44
C GLU A 568 11.05 52.29 -1.97
N ILE A 569 11.78 51.45 -2.72
CA ILE A 569 11.63 51.36 -4.18
C ILE A 569 10.26 50.79 -4.56
N ALA A 570 9.77 49.78 -3.84
CA ALA A 570 8.46 49.19 -4.08
C ALA A 570 7.31 50.19 -3.80
N ASP A 571 7.38 51.02 -2.75
CA ASP A 571 6.44 52.13 -2.53
C ASP A 571 6.44 53.10 -3.71
N GLU A 572 7.63 53.54 -4.12
CA GLU A 572 7.79 54.56 -5.15
C GLU A 572 7.19 54.14 -6.50
N VAL A 573 7.30 52.86 -6.86
CA VAL A 573 6.76 52.34 -8.13
C VAL A 573 5.38 51.70 -7.99
N GLY A 574 4.86 51.57 -6.77
CA GLY A 574 3.57 50.93 -6.47
C GLY A 574 3.57 49.40 -6.59
N ALA A 575 4.72 48.74 -6.43
CA ALA A 575 4.86 47.30 -6.56
C ALA A 575 4.45 46.55 -5.27
N ILE A 576 4.10 45.27 -5.42
CA ILE A 576 4.07 44.31 -4.32
C ILE A 576 5.51 43.91 -4.02
N LEU A 577 5.89 43.89 -2.73
CA LEU A 577 7.21 43.41 -2.32
C LEU A 577 7.13 41.98 -1.80
N MET A 578 7.89 41.08 -2.42
CA MET A 578 7.98 39.68 -2.05
C MET A 578 9.40 39.30 -1.67
N ALA A 579 9.61 38.75 -0.47
CA ALA A 579 10.89 38.13 -0.10
C ALA A 579 10.88 36.62 -0.31
N ASP A 580 11.88 36.09 -1.02
CA ASP A 580 12.15 34.65 -1.05
C ASP A 580 13.36 34.36 -0.16
N ILE A 581 13.09 33.91 1.07
CA ILE A 581 14.11 33.66 2.08
C ILE A 581 14.59 32.20 2.11
N ALA A 582 14.32 31.43 1.05
CA ALA A 582 14.57 29.99 1.01
C ALA A 582 15.94 29.53 1.54
N HIS A 583 16.99 30.28 1.26
CA HIS A 583 18.36 29.96 1.68
C HIS A 583 18.69 30.40 3.11
N ILE A 584 18.08 31.47 3.60
CA ILE A 584 18.39 32.11 4.89
C ILE A 584 17.30 31.92 5.93
N SER A 585 16.25 31.13 5.65
CA SER A 585 15.07 31.02 6.51
C SER A 585 15.38 30.54 7.93
N GLY A 586 16.33 29.63 8.13
CA GLY A 586 16.79 29.25 9.48
C GLY A 586 17.51 30.37 10.23
N LEU A 587 18.25 31.24 9.50
CA LEU A 587 18.90 32.41 10.08
C LEU A 587 17.89 33.50 10.42
N VAL A 588 16.88 33.71 9.57
CA VAL A 588 15.78 34.66 9.82
C VAL A 588 14.97 34.23 11.04
N ALA A 589 14.55 32.96 11.10
CA ALA A 589 13.75 32.42 12.20
C ALA A 589 14.44 32.58 13.57
N THR A 590 15.77 32.51 13.61
CA THR A 590 16.57 32.61 14.84
C THR A 590 17.03 34.03 15.19
N GLY A 591 16.76 35.00 14.31
CA GLY A 591 17.21 36.40 14.43
C GLY A 591 18.68 36.60 14.07
N GLU A 592 19.31 35.64 13.40
CA GLU A 592 20.71 35.70 12.94
C GLU A 592 20.85 36.34 11.55
N HIS A 593 19.74 36.66 10.89
CA HIS A 593 19.67 37.53 9.71
C HIS A 593 18.51 38.52 9.90
N PRO A 594 18.59 39.77 9.39
CA PRO A 594 17.47 40.70 9.40
C PRO A 594 16.16 40.08 8.88
N SER A 595 15.05 40.44 9.53
CA SER A 595 13.74 39.89 9.21
C SER A 595 13.12 40.61 7.99
N PRO A 596 12.60 39.88 6.98
CA PRO A 596 11.88 40.49 5.87
C PRO A 596 10.45 40.92 6.23
N PHE A 597 9.88 40.38 7.32
CA PHE A 597 8.46 40.49 7.67
C PHE A 597 8.03 41.91 8.09
N GLU A 598 8.98 42.77 8.44
CA GLU A 598 8.66 44.18 8.68
C GLU A 598 8.29 44.91 7.38
N HIS A 599 8.97 44.56 6.29
CA HIS A 599 8.98 45.32 5.05
C HIS A 599 8.14 44.70 3.92
N CYS A 600 8.05 43.38 3.85
CA CYS A 600 7.48 42.68 2.71
C CYS A 600 5.97 42.46 2.85
N ASP A 601 5.27 42.43 1.71
CA ASP A 601 3.84 42.08 1.64
C ASP A 601 3.65 40.55 1.71
N VAL A 602 4.58 39.81 1.10
CA VAL A 602 4.61 38.33 1.06
C VAL A 602 6.03 37.84 1.33
N VAL A 603 6.15 36.72 2.05
CA VAL A 603 7.42 36.04 2.26
C VAL A 603 7.27 34.56 1.89
N THR A 604 8.05 34.08 0.94
CA THR A 604 8.12 32.65 0.60
C THR A 604 9.40 32.04 1.11
N THR A 605 9.35 30.73 1.35
CA THR A 605 10.54 29.98 1.72
C THR A 605 10.44 28.51 1.33
N THR A 606 11.58 27.89 1.08
CA THR A 606 11.73 26.44 1.24
C THR A 606 11.97 26.06 2.69
N THR A 607 11.71 24.80 3.02
CA THR A 607 11.87 24.31 4.40
C THR A 607 13.10 23.42 4.62
N HIS A 608 13.81 23.01 3.56
CA HIS A 608 14.88 21.99 3.62
C HIS A 608 16.33 22.51 3.63
N LYS A 609 16.53 23.83 3.47
CA LYS A 609 17.88 24.42 3.41
C LYS A 609 18.42 24.73 4.82
N SER A 610 18.69 25.99 5.14
CA SER A 610 19.11 26.40 6.49
C SER A 610 18.07 26.13 7.57
N LEU A 611 16.78 26.02 7.22
CA LEU A 611 15.71 25.62 8.14
C LEU A 611 15.70 24.11 8.48
N ARG A 612 16.49 23.30 7.78
CA ARG A 612 16.78 21.88 8.08
C ARG A 612 15.59 20.91 8.12
N GLY A 613 14.45 21.28 7.54
CA GLY A 613 13.22 20.47 7.52
C GLY A 613 13.04 19.59 6.27
N PRO A 614 11.79 19.14 6.01
CA PRO A 614 11.49 18.32 4.83
C PRO A 614 11.56 19.17 3.56
N ARG A 615 11.53 18.53 2.39
CA ARG A 615 11.42 19.25 1.11
C ARG A 615 10.00 19.75 0.87
N ALA A 616 9.68 20.96 1.34
CA ALA A 616 8.40 21.66 1.13
C ALA A 616 8.60 23.18 0.91
N GLY A 617 7.51 23.90 0.67
CA GLY A 617 7.46 25.37 0.64
C GLY A 617 6.43 25.94 1.61
N MET A 618 6.64 27.19 2.03
CA MET A 618 5.66 27.98 2.80
C MET A 618 5.47 29.35 2.14
N ILE A 619 4.26 29.89 2.24
CA ILE A 619 3.92 31.25 1.82
C ILE A 619 3.32 31.97 3.02
N PHE A 620 4.04 32.95 3.55
CA PHE A 620 3.53 33.89 4.55
C PHE A 620 3.00 35.13 3.83
N PHE A 621 1.91 35.69 4.34
CA PHE A 621 1.29 36.89 3.77
C PHE A 621 0.79 37.82 4.85
N LYS A 622 0.97 39.12 4.62
CA LYS A 622 0.58 40.17 5.55
C LYS A 622 -0.87 40.59 5.31
N TYR A 623 -1.69 40.59 6.36
CA TYR A 623 -3.02 41.19 6.28
C TYR A 623 -2.88 42.72 6.22
N THR A 624 -3.27 43.31 5.11
CA THR A 624 -3.18 44.76 4.89
C THR A 624 -4.39 45.27 4.12
N GLU A 625 -4.72 46.55 4.27
CA GLU A 625 -5.76 47.19 3.45
C GLU A 625 -5.37 47.28 1.96
N LYS A 626 -4.08 47.18 1.64
CA LYS A 626 -3.56 47.15 0.26
C LYS A 626 -4.05 45.91 -0.50
N ILE A 627 -4.17 44.76 0.19
CA ILE A 627 -4.62 43.48 -0.38
C ILE A 627 -5.53 42.78 0.64
N PRO A 628 -6.79 43.22 0.79
CA PRO A 628 -7.66 42.76 1.89
C PRO A 628 -8.05 41.27 1.79
N ASP A 629 -8.04 40.71 0.59
CA ASP A 629 -8.40 39.31 0.26
C ASP A 629 -7.17 38.43 -0.04
N ILE A 630 -6.00 38.82 0.47
CA ILE A 630 -4.71 38.15 0.19
C ILE A 630 -4.71 36.67 0.58
N LYS A 631 -5.37 36.33 1.70
CA LYS A 631 -5.45 34.97 2.20
C LYS A 631 -6.21 34.10 1.20
N GLU A 632 -7.39 34.54 0.80
CA GLU A 632 -8.27 33.83 -0.11
C GLU A 632 -7.59 33.64 -1.47
N ARG A 633 -6.91 34.68 -1.98
CA ARG A 633 -6.17 34.59 -3.25
C ARG A 633 -5.01 33.60 -3.20
N ILE A 634 -4.20 33.65 -2.14
CA ILE A 634 -3.06 32.72 -1.99
C ILE A 634 -3.56 31.29 -1.78
N ASP A 635 -4.53 31.09 -0.90
CA ASP A 635 -5.11 29.76 -0.66
C ASP A 635 -5.70 29.19 -1.96
N MET A 636 -6.48 29.98 -2.71
CA MET A 636 -7.06 29.58 -4.01
C MET A 636 -6.00 29.31 -5.08
N ALA A 637 -4.93 30.09 -5.12
CA ALA A 637 -3.85 29.87 -6.08
C ALA A 637 -3.09 28.58 -5.79
N VAL A 638 -2.85 28.26 -4.51
CA VAL A 638 -2.27 26.97 -4.12
C VAL A 638 -3.25 25.84 -4.45
N PHE A 639 -4.50 25.93 -4.00
CA PHE A 639 -5.57 25.00 -4.32
C PHE A 639 -6.92 25.74 -4.41
N PRO A 640 -7.67 25.61 -5.52
CA PRO A 640 -7.57 24.57 -6.54
C PRO A 640 -6.77 24.93 -7.80
N ALA A 641 -6.17 26.13 -7.89
CA ALA A 641 -5.67 26.61 -9.18
C ALA A 641 -4.43 25.86 -9.69
N LEU A 642 -3.49 25.49 -8.81
CA LEU A 642 -2.19 24.92 -9.22
C LEU A 642 -1.93 23.50 -8.69
N GLN A 643 -2.29 23.20 -7.44
CA GLN A 643 -2.06 21.91 -6.81
C GLN A 643 -3.38 21.16 -6.57
N GLY A 644 -3.30 19.88 -6.22
CA GLY A 644 -4.42 19.04 -5.75
C GLY A 644 -4.29 18.71 -4.26
N GLY A 645 -4.37 17.43 -3.90
CA GLY A 645 -4.19 16.94 -2.53
C GLY A 645 -2.89 17.43 -1.84
N PRO A 646 -2.97 18.05 -0.65
CA PRO A 646 -1.79 18.41 0.13
C PRO A 646 -0.96 17.18 0.55
N HIS A 647 0.36 17.31 0.53
CA HIS A 647 1.26 16.25 1.00
C HIS A 647 1.37 16.27 2.53
N ASN A 648 0.40 15.67 3.21
CA ASN A 648 0.28 15.78 4.67
C ASN A 648 1.48 15.23 5.46
N HIS A 649 2.20 14.25 4.91
CA HIS A 649 3.45 13.74 5.46
C HIS A 649 4.57 14.80 5.45
N GLN A 650 4.62 15.66 4.42
CA GLN A 650 5.53 16.81 4.38
C GLN A 650 5.10 17.89 5.38
N ILE A 651 3.79 18.16 5.50
CA ILE A 651 3.24 19.15 6.45
C ILE A 651 3.51 18.72 7.90
N GLY A 652 3.27 17.45 8.23
CA GLY A 652 3.58 16.90 9.56
C GLY A 652 5.08 16.93 9.86
N ALA A 653 5.92 16.57 8.89
CA ALA A 653 7.37 16.66 9.01
C ALA A 653 7.85 18.12 9.18
N LEU A 654 7.19 19.07 8.53
CA LEU A 654 7.45 20.50 8.68
C LEU A 654 7.05 20.99 10.06
N ALA A 655 5.90 20.56 10.59
CA ALA A 655 5.49 20.88 11.96
C ALA A 655 6.51 20.35 12.98
N ALA A 656 7.09 19.16 12.76
CA ALA A 656 8.16 18.63 13.60
C ALA A 656 9.44 19.48 13.51
N GLN A 657 9.84 19.91 12.31
CA GLN A 657 10.99 20.80 12.13
C GLN A 657 10.79 22.14 12.85
N LEU A 658 9.64 22.78 12.69
CA LEU A 658 9.38 24.11 13.22
C LEU A 658 9.42 24.14 14.76
N LEU A 659 9.12 23.01 15.41
CA LEU A 659 9.33 22.87 16.85
C LEU A 659 10.82 22.90 17.22
N GLU A 660 11.68 22.26 16.43
CA GLU A 660 13.14 22.30 16.64
C GLU A 660 13.70 23.69 16.40
N VAL A 661 13.21 24.40 15.38
CA VAL A 661 13.63 25.76 15.02
C VAL A 661 13.41 26.74 16.19
N ASP A 662 12.33 26.57 16.95
CA ASP A 662 11.97 27.37 18.12
C ASP A 662 12.76 26.99 19.40
N THR A 663 13.92 26.34 19.27
CA THR A 663 14.76 25.96 20.41
C THR A 663 16.06 26.78 20.49
N PRO A 664 16.62 26.98 21.70
CA PRO A 664 17.93 27.62 21.86
C PRO A 664 19.04 26.91 21.09
N MET A 665 19.00 25.57 21.04
CA MET A 665 20.00 24.76 20.32
C MET A 665 20.00 25.06 18.81
N PHE A 666 18.84 25.29 18.21
CA PHE A 666 18.76 25.64 16.79
C PHE A 666 19.29 27.06 16.52
N LYS A 667 19.10 27.99 17.46
CA LYS A 667 19.72 29.31 17.40
C LYS A 667 21.26 29.25 17.50
N ASP A 668 21.79 28.41 18.39
CA ASP A 668 23.23 28.20 18.49
C ASP A 668 23.80 27.54 17.22
N TYR A 669 23.06 26.59 16.62
CA TYR A 669 23.37 26.06 15.30
C TYR A 669 23.43 27.16 14.23
N ALA A 670 22.43 28.05 14.17
CA ALA A 670 22.40 29.14 13.18
C ALA A 670 23.59 30.12 13.34
N ARG A 671 23.98 30.42 14.57
CA ARG A 671 25.20 31.21 14.87
C ARG A 671 26.45 30.50 14.38
N GLN A 672 26.58 29.20 14.68
CA GLN A 672 27.72 28.40 14.25
C GLN A 672 27.81 28.33 12.73
N VAL A 673 26.68 28.23 12.01
CA VAL A 673 26.66 28.24 10.53
C VAL A 673 27.30 29.51 9.98
N LYS A 674 26.96 30.69 10.54
CA LYS A 674 27.56 31.97 10.12
C LYS A 674 29.04 32.05 10.48
N ALA A 675 29.41 31.65 11.70
CA ALA A 675 30.80 31.65 12.16
C ALA A 675 31.70 30.75 11.29
N ASN A 676 31.20 29.57 10.95
CA ASN A 676 31.85 28.61 10.06
C ASN A 676 32.02 29.15 8.64
N ALA A 677 30.96 29.72 8.06
CA ALA A 677 31.03 30.33 6.73
C ALA A 677 32.05 31.49 6.71
N LYS A 678 32.02 32.37 7.72
CA LYS A 678 33.00 33.46 7.85
C LYS A 678 34.44 32.94 7.95
N THR A 679 34.68 31.92 8.78
CA THR A 679 36.00 31.32 8.94
C THR A 679 36.51 30.69 7.65
N LEU A 680 35.64 30.03 6.90
CA LEU A 680 35.98 29.48 5.59
C LEU A 680 36.34 30.58 4.58
N ALA A 681 35.59 31.69 4.60
CA ALA A 681 35.88 32.86 3.77
C ALA A 681 37.28 33.41 4.05
N GLU A 682 37.58 33.67 5.34
CA GLU A 682 38.88 34.17 5.81
C GLU A 682 40.01 33.20 5.43
N THR A 683 39.78 31.89 5.55
CA THR A 683 40.78 30.87 5.20
C THR A 683 41.09 30.87 3.70
N LEU A 684 40.08 30.87 2.84
CA LEU A 684 40.27 30.89 1.38
C LEU A 684 40.89 32.21 0.91
N MET A 685 40.47 33.34 1.47
CA MET A 685 41.07 34.65 1.15
C MET A 685 42.53 34.73 1.61
N GLY A 686 42.85 34.16 2.78
CA GLY A 686 44.23 34.05 3.27
C GLY A 686 45.14 33.20 2.39
N LYS A 687 44.56 32.31 1.57
CA LYS A 687 45.25 31.53 0.53
C LYS A 687 45.34 32.24 -0.82
N GLY A 688 44.84 33.47 -0.93
CA GLY A 688 44.86 34.27 -2.16
C GLY A 688 43.69 33.99 -3.11
N HIS A 689 42.63 33.31 -2.66
CA HIS A 689 41.43 33.12 -3.48
C HIS A 689 40.52 34.36 -3.44
N LYS A 690 39.87 34.68 -4.57
CA LYS A 690 38.91 35.78 -4.68
C LYS A 690 37.50 35.30 -4.38
N LEU A 691 36.81 35.96 -3.46
CA LEU A 691 35.39 35.72 -3.19
C LEU A 691 34.56 36.88 -3.76
N ALA A 692 33.36 36.59 -4.24
CA ALA A 692 32.41 37.63 -4.63
C ALA A 692 32.06 38.48 -3.41
N SER A 693 32.11 39.80 -3.57
CA SER A 693 31.95 40.79 -2.50
C SER A 693 32.97 40.73 -1.35
N ASP A 694 34.07 39.98 -1.47
CA ASP A 694 35.15 39.93 -0.47
C ASP A 694 34.74 39.44 0.92
N GLY A 695 33.85 38.44 0.98
CA GLY A 695 33.49 37.77 2.24
C GLY A 695 32.06 37.25 2.26
N THR A 696 31.52 37.04 3.45
CA THR A 696 30.15 36.60 3.68
C THR A 696 29.60 37.13 5.01
N ASP A 697 28.29 37.35 5.05
CA ASP A 697 27.53 37.68 6.27
C ASP A 697 26.43 36.62 6.56
N ASN A 698 26.38 35.54 5.76
CA ASN A 698 25.37 34.49 5.86
C ASN A 698 25.99 33.08 5.85
N HIS A 699 25.27 32.07 5.36
CA HIS A 699 25.66 30.66 5.40
C HIS A 699 26.50 30.19 4.20
N LEU A 700 26.77 31.04 3.21
CA LEU A 700 27.45 30.65 1.98
C LEU A 700 28.55 31.61 1.52
N LEU A 701 29.38 31.10 0.62
CA LEU A 701 30.42 31.80 -0.12
C LEU A 701 30.14 31.66 -1.61
N LEU A 702 30.55 32.66 -2.39
CA LEU A 702 30.64 32.54 -3.84
C LEU A 702 32.09 32.78 -4.25
N TRP A 703 32.78 31.70 -4.64
CA TRP A 703 34.21 31.70 -4.94
C TRP A 703 34.44 31.88 -6.45
N ASP A 704 35.12 32.97 -6.83
CA ASP A 704 35.51 33.26 -8.21
C ASP A 704 36.84 32.59 -8.56
N LEU A 705 36.79 31.68 -9.54
CA LEU A 705 37.95 30.90 -10.00
C LEU A 705 38.59 31.49 -11.27
N ARG A 706 37.99 32.52 -11.87
CA ARG A 706 38.52 33.18 -13.07
C ARG A 706 39.92 33.77 -12.88
N PRO A 707 40.30 34.34 -11.71
CA PRO A 707 41.68 34.79 -11.48
C PRO A 707 42.73 33.67 -11.59
N HIS A 708 42.32 32.42 -11.33
CA HIS A 708 43.17 31.22 -11.48
C HIS A 708 43.15 30.66 -12.91
N GLY A 709 42.36 31.24 -13.82
CA GLY A 709 42.15 30.71 -15.17
C GLY A 709 41.43 29.35 -15.19
N LEU A 710 40.68 29.03 -14.13
CA LEU A 710 39.87 27.83 -14.00
C LEU A 710 38.38 28.14 -14.18
N THR A 711 37.62 27.11 -14.56
CA THR A 711 36.15 27.15 -14.58
C THR A 711 35.60 26.39 -13.38
N GLY A 712 34.42 26.76 -12.88
CA GLY A 712 33.75 26.07 -11.78
C GLY A 712 33.58 24.57 -12.01
N SER A 713 33.28 24.16 -13.25
CA SER A 713 33.13 22.75 -13.62
C SER A 713 34.37 21.89 -13.36
N LYS A 714 35.58 22.48 -13.40
CA LYS A 714 36.83 21.74 -13.19
C LYS A 714 37.08 21.50 -11.70
N VAL A 715 36.93 22.55 -10.89
CA VAL A 715 37.09 22.45 -9.44
C VAL A 715 36.02 21.54 -8.85
N GLU A 716 34.76 21.67 -9.28
CA GLU A 716 33.68 20.77 -8.88
C GLU A 716 34.05 19.29 -9.09
N LYS A 717 34.59 18.93 -10.27
CA LYS A 717 34.95 17.53 -10.56
C LYS A 717 36.13 17.00 -9.75
N ILE A 718 37.10 17.85 -9.42
CA ILE A 718 38.20 17.47 -8.51
C ILE A 718 37.68 17.29 -7.09
N CYS A 719 36.82 18.20 -6.61
CA CYS A 719 36.19 18.08 -5.30
C CYS A 719 35.36 16.79 -5.21
N GLU A 720 34.51 16.50 -6.20
CA GLU A 720 33.69 15.28 -6.26
C GLU A 720 34.57 14.02 -6.17
N ALA A 721 35.65 13.97 -6.96
CA ALA A 721 36.59 12.85 -6.94
C ALA A 721 37.37 12.72 -5.62
N ALA A 722 37.46 13.80 -4.85
CA ALA A 722 38.08 13.87 -3.53
C ALA A 722 37.07 13.72 -2.37
N SER A 723 35.84 13.28 -2.63
CA SER A 723 34.78 13.13 -1.62
C SER A 723 34.37 14.47 -0.96
N ILE A 724 34.38 15.56 -1.73
CA ILE A 724 33.89 16.90 -1.35
C ILE A 724 32.80 17.32 -2.33
N THR A 725 31.58 17.55 -1.86
CA THR A 725 30.48 17.97 -2.73
C THR A 725 30.25 19.47 -2.64
N LEU A 726 30.22 20.13 -3.80
CA LEU A 726 29.88 21.54 -3.97
C LEU A 726 29.27 21.74 -5.36
N ASN A 727 28.80 22.94 -5.69
CA ASN A 727 28.25 23.19 -7.03
C ASN A 727 29.01 24.30 -7.75
N ARG A 728 29.30 24.09 -9.04
CA ARG A 728 29.66 25.18 -9.95
C ARG A 728 28.55 26.22 -9.98
N ASN A 729 28.91 27.50 -9.99
CA ASN A 729 27.95 28.59 -9.87
C ASN A 729 28.43 29.80 -10.67
N ALA A 730 27.50 30.44 -11.38
CA ALA A 730 27.78 31.67 -12.09
C ALA A 730 28.24 32.75 -11.11
N VAL A 731 29.21 33.55 -11.56
CA VAL A 731 29.65 34.78 -10.91
C VAL A 731 29.31 35.97 -11.81
N HIS A 732 29.21 37.16 -11.24
CA HIS A 732 28.92 38.36 -12.03
C HIS A 732 29.91 38.51 -13.20
N GLY A 733 29.37 38.77 -14.39
CA GLY A 733 30.14 38.88 -15.64
C GLY A 733 30.31 37.57 -16.43
N ASP A 734 29.83 36.42 -15.92
CA ASP A 734 29.81 35.19 -16.71
C ASP A 734 28.86 35.29 -17.90
N ALA A 735 29.35 34.95 -19.09
CA ALA A 735 28.56 34.93 -20.32
C ALA A 735 27.61 33.72 -20.40
N SER A 736 27.84 32.67 -19.60
CA SER A 736 27.08 31.42 -19.64
C SER A 736 26.95 30.78 -18.26
N ALA A 737 25.72 30.46 -17.87
CA ALA A 737 25.44 29.65 -16.68
C ALA A 737 25.87 28.17 -16.83
N LEU A 738 26.12 27.68 -18.06
CA LEU A 738 26.52 26.30 -18.33
C LEU A 738 28.02 26.06 -18.09
N SER A 739 28.84 27.10 -18.25
CA SER A 739 30.28 27.04 -17.99
C SER A 739 30.68 28.21 -17.09
N PRO A 740 30.25 28.19 -15.82
CA PRO A 740 30.43 29.32 -14.93
C PRO A 740 31.87 29.43 -14.44
N GLY A 741 32.26 30.65 -14.08
CA GLY A 741 33.58 31.01 -13.59
C GLY A 741 33.81 30.72 -12.11
N GLY A 742 32.82 30.27 -11.36
CA GLY A 742 32.94 30.08 -9.90
C GLY A 742 32.32 28.80 -9.35
N VAL A 743 32.46 28.63 -8.05
CA VAL A 743 31.79 27.60 -7.24
C VAL A 743 31.12 28.23 -6.04
N ARG A 744 29.99 27.65 -5.61
CA ARG A 744 29.26 28.07 -4.42
C ARG A 744 29.45 27.02 -3.33
N VAL A 745 29.77 27.50 -2.13
CA VAL A 745 30.16 26.67 -0.99
C VAL A 745 29.36 27.14 0.22
N GLY A 746 28.81 26.23 1.02
CA GLY A 746 28.00 26.58 2.19
C GLY A 746 28.30 25.74 3.42
N ALA A 747 28.04 26.33 4.57
CA ALA A 747 28.28 25.73 5.88
C ALA A 747 27.16 24.86 6.51
N PRO A 748 25.86 24.94 6.12
CA PRO A 748 24.78 24.30 6.89
C PRO A 748 24.93 22.81 7.19
N ALA A 749 25.25 21.99 6.18
CA ALA A 749 25.29 20.53 6.31
C ALA A 749 26.41 20.05 7.24
N MET A 750 27.65 20.52 7.04
CA MET A 750 28.76 20.16 7.92
C MET A 750 28.60 20.71 9.34
N THR A 751 28.01 21.90 9.50
CA THR A 751 27.69 22.44 10.83
C THR A 751 26.67 21.56 11.57
N THR A 752 25.67 21.02 10.86
CA THR A 752 24.72 20.06 11.45
C THR A 752 25.41 18.80 11.99
N ARG A 753 26.55 18.41 11.40
CA ARG A 753 27.35 17.27 11.87
C ARG A 753 28.33 17.64 13.00
N GLY A 754 28.26 18.86 13.53
CA GLY A 754 29.07 19.32 14.66
C GLY A 754 30.36 20.03 14.29
N CYS A 755 30.61 20.32 13.00
CA CYS A 755 31.82 21.06 12.61
C CYS A 755 31.81 22.50 13.16
N THR A 756 32.99 22.93 13.61
CA THR A 756 33.30 24.24 14.19
C THR A 756 34.20 25.05 13.25
N GLU A 757 34.61 26.24 13.68
CA GLU A 757 35.51 27.12 12.93
C GLU A 757 36.85 26.42 12.63
N GLN A 758 37.39 25.63 13.56
CA GLN A 758 38.63 24.89 13.35
C GLN A 758 38.49 23.86 12.22
N ASP A 759 37.35 23.18 12.16
CA ASP A 759 37.04 22.21 11.10
C ASP A 759 36.88 22.92 9.76
N PHE A 760 36.23 24.09 9.74
CA PHE A 760 36.08 24.88 8.51
C PHE A 760 37.39 25.50 8.00
N ARG A 761 38.38 25.75 8.87
CA ARG A 761 39.76 26.05 8.43
C ARG A 761 40.33 24.85 7.68
N LYS A 762 40.17 23.64 8.23
CA LYS A 762 40.66 22.41 7.60
C LYS A 762 39.97 22.13 6.26
N ILE A 763 38.66 22.33 6.18
CA ILE A 763 37.89 22.25 4.93
C ILE A 763 38.44 23.26 3.91
N GLY A 764 38.75 24.49 4.32
CA GLY A 764 39.38 25.49 3.46
C GLY A 764 40.73 25.05 2.89
N GLU A 765 41.56 24.35 3.68
CA GLU A 765 42.82 23.75 3.20
C GLU A 765 42.59 22.65 2.15
N PHE A 766 41.57 21.81 2.33
CA PHE A 766 41.22 20.78 1.35
C PHE A 766 40.74 21.40 0.03
N LEU A 767 39.91 22.45 0.10
CA LEU A 767 39.45 23.18 -1.09
C LEU A 767 40.59 23.87 -1.86
N ASP A 768 41.53 24.50 -1.18
CA ASP A 768 42.74 25.05 -1.81
C ASP A 768 43.50 23.95 -2.55
N ARG A 769 43.73 22.78 -1.90
CA ARG A 769 44.38 21.63 -2.55
C ARG A 769 43.63 21.12 -3.77
N CYS A 770 42.29 21.06 -3.75
CA CYS A 770 41.49 20.74 -4.94
C CYS A 770 41.76 21.74 -6.09
N CYS A 771 41.83 23.03 -5.78
CA CYS A 771 42.16 24.06 -6.76
C CYS A 771 43.58 23.90 -7.32
N GLN A 772 44.58 23.62 -6.46
CA GLN A 772 45.97 23.38 -6.90
C GLN A 772 46.08 22.15 -7.82
N ILE A 773 45.40 21.05 -7.48
CA ILE A 773 45.36 19.84 -8.33
C ILE A 773 44.69 20.18 -9.68
N ALA A 774 43.60 20.95 -9.68
CA ALA A 774 42.95 21.39 -10.91
C ALA A 774 43.90 22.25 -11.77
N LEU A 775 44.70 23.13 -11.18
CA LEU A 775 45.70 23.91 -11.92
C LEU A 775 46.75 23.01 -12.58
N LYS A 776 47.28 22.02 -11.85
CA LYS A 776 48.27 21.05 -12.38
C LYS A 776 47.69 20.24 -13.54
N ILE A 777 46.51 19.64 -13.38
CA ILE A 777 45.87 18.86 -14.44
C ILE A 777 45.57 19.73 -15.67
N GLN A 778 45.13 20.98 -15.47
CA GLN A 778 44.91 21.91 -16.58
C GLN A 778 46.22 22.27 -17.29
N ALA A 779 47.33 22.44 -16.57
CA ALA A 779 48.63 22.71 -17.17
C ALA A 779 49.10 21.52 -18.04
N GLU A 780 48.84 20.28 -17.59
CA GLU A 780 49.23 19.06 -18.30
C GLU A 780 48.34 18.71 -19.50
N LYS A 781 47.01 18.86 -19.35
CA LYS A 781 46.01 18.38 -20.34
C LYS A 781 45.37 19.50 -21.16
N GLY A 782 45.58 20.76 -20.78
CA GLY A 782 45.02 21.92 -21.44
C GLY A 782 43.62 22.32 -20.94
N LYS A 783 43.03 23.33 -21.60
CA LYS A 783 41.80 23.99 -21.14
C LYS A 783 40.51 23.22 -21.47
N LYS A 784 40.51 22.27 -22.41
CA LYS A 784 39.30 21.54 -22.80
C LYS A 784 38.82 20.65 -21.66
N LEU A 785 37.53 20.73 -21.33
CA LEU A 785 36.95 20.01 -20.20
C LEU A 785 37.04 18.48 -20.36
N LYS A 786 36.79 17.95 -21.57
CA LYS A 786 36.90 16.52 -21.86
C LYS A 786 38.29 15.95 -21.55
N ASP A 787 39.34 16.68 -21.93
CA ASP A 787 40.73 16.25 -21.76
C ASP A 787 41.16 16.36 -20.28
N PHE A 788 40.63 17.37 -19.57
CA PHE A 788 40.80 17.53 -18.12
C PHE A 788 40.16 16.37 -17.34
N GLU A 789 38.92 16.01 -17.66
CA GLU A 789 38.17 14.96 -16.96
C GLU A 789 38.80 13.57 -17.11
N ALA A 790 39.34 13.27 -18.30
CA ALA A 790 40.00 12.00 -18.56
C ALA A 790 41.26 11.78 -17.69
N ALA A 791 41.81 12.83 -17.08
CA ALA A 791 42.99 12.76 -16.23
C ALA A 791 42.71 12.62 -14.73
N ILE A 792 41.44 12.62 -14.32
CA ILE A 792 41.04 12.50 -12.92
C ILE A 792 41.13 11.03 -12.44
N PRO A 793 40.55 10.03 -13.14
CA PRO A 793 40.63 8.64 -12.70
C PRO A 793 42.09 8.15 -12.64
N GLY A 794 42.49 7.61 -11.48
CA GLY A 794 43.85 7.10 -11.26
C GLY A 794 44.92 8.17 -10.95
N ASN A 795 44.55 9.45 -10.83
CA ASN A 795 45.48 10.48 -10.38
C ASN A 795 45.85 10.26 -8.90
N SER A 796 47.15 10.15 -8.61
CA SER A 796 47.65 9.83 -7.27
C SER A 796 47.37 10.94 -6.24
N GLU A 797 47.44 12.22 -6.64
CA GLU A 797 47.14 13.35 -5.74
C GLU A 797 45.65 13.39 -5.37
N VAL A 798 44.76 13.15 -6.35
CA VAL A 798 43.30 13.07 -6.11
C VAL A 798 42.98 11.89 -5.19
N THR A 799 43.58 10.73 -5.45
CA THR A 799 43.36 9.52 -4.64
C THR A 799 43.85 9.69 -3.20
N ALA A 800 45.02 10.32 -3.02
CA ALA A 800 45.56 10.63 -1.70
C ALA A 800 44.69 11.64 -0.95
N LEU A 801 44.23 12.70 -1.64
CA LEU A 801 43.34 13.69 -1.03
C LEU A 801 41.99 13.08 -0.64
N LYS A 802 41.40 12.24 -1.50
CA LYS A 802 40.16 11.52 -1.19
C LYS A 802 40.30 10.72 0.11
N LYS A 803 41.38 9.95 0.24
CA LYS A 803 41.65 9.14 1.43
C LYS A 803 41.77 10.01 2.68
N GLU A 804 42.54 11.09 2.60
CA GLU A 804 42.72 12.02 3.73
C GLU A 804 41.40 12.70 4.14
N VAL A 805 40.58 13.09 3.18
CA VAL A 805 39.25 13.66 3.42
C VAL A 805 38.35 12.66 4.13
N GLU A 806 38.25 11.42 3.63
CA GLU A 806 37.39 10.38 4.23
C GLU A 806 37.86 10.01 5.65
N GLU A 807 39.17 9.88 5.88
CA GLU A 807 39.76 9.63 7.21
C GLU A 807 39.52 10.81 8.18
N TRP A 808 39.61 12.04 7.69
CA TRP A 808 39.32 13.22 8.49
C TRP A 808 37.84 13.29 8.86
N VAL A 809 36.92 13.07 7.91
CA VAL A 809 35.48 13.05 8.19
C VAL A 809 35.11 11.96 9.19
N GLU A 810 35.73 10.78 9.13
CA GLU A 810 35.45 9.68 10.05
C GLU A 810 35.87 10.00 11.50
N SER A 811 36.94 10.78 11.68
CA SER A 811 37.54 11.11 12.98
C SER A 811 37.03 12.41 13.61
N ALA A 812 36.82 13.47 12.81
CA ALA A 812 36.53 14.82 13.30
C ALA A 812 35.03 15.10 13.52
N VAL A 813 34.14 14.34 12.88
CA VAL A 813 32.73 14.71 12.78
C VAL A 813 31.86 13.86 13.72
N THR A 814 31.06 14.51 14.57
CA THR A 814 30.19 13.81 15.53
C THR A 814 29.04 13.12 14.79
N ALA A 815 28.80 11.85 15.11
CA ALA A 815 27.87 11.00 14.39
C ALA A 815 26.40 11.40 14.68
N GLY A 816 25.81 12.24 13.83
CA GLY A 816 24.37 12.53 13.82
C GLY A 816 23.50 11.38 13.28
N PHE A 817 24.13 10.35 12.71
CA PHE A 817 23.54 9.06 12.38
C PHE A 817 24.28 8.00 13.18
N GLU A 818 23.57 7.15 13.93
CA GLU A 818 24.17 6.07 14.72
C GLU A 818 25.24 5.32 13.90
N LYS A 819 26.50 5.37 14.34
CA LYS A 819 27.64 4.58 13.81
C LYS A 819 27.46 3.05 14.01
N ARG A 820 26.33 2.58 14.54
CA ARG A 820 26.01 1.16 14.66
C ARG A 820 25.45 0.67 13.33
N ASN A 821 26.26 -0.11 12.61
CA ASN A 821 25.91 -1.03 11.49
C ASN A 821 26.80 -0.91 10.25
N LEU A 822 27.86 -0.10 10.24
CA LEU A 822 28.82 -0.07 9.12
C LEU A 822 29.95 -1.11 9.26
N SER A 823 29.96 -1.93 10.32
CA SER A 823 31.08 -2.82 10.67
C SER A 823 30.76 -4.33 10.64
N GLN A 824 29.86 -4.81 9.79
CA GLN A 824 29.72 -6.25 9.54
C GLN A 824 30.02 -6.59 8.08
N LYS A 825 31.30 -6.51 7.73
CA LYS A 825 31.90 -7.46 6.78
C LYS A 825 32.37 -8.66 7.58
N GLY A 826 31.71 -9.81 7.44
CA GLY A 826 32.26 -11.11 7.82
C GLY A 826 31.41 -11.97 8.77
N ALA A 827 31.02 -13.14 8.26
CA ALA A 827 30.73 -14.40 8.96
C ALA A 827 29.58 -14.44 10.00
N LEU A 828 28.40 -14.90 9.54
CA LEU A 828 27.51 -15.71 10.37
C LEU A 828 27.08 -16.95 9.56
N GLY A 829 27.63 -18.09 9.96
CA GLY A 829 27.24 -19.39 9.48
C GLY A 829 25.98 -19.91 10.18
N GLY A 830 25.17 -20.63 9.39
CA GLY A 830 24.34 -21.78 9.80
C GLY A 830 23.39 -21.62 10.98
N GLN A 831 22.09 -21.45 10.68
CA GLN A 831 21.08 -22.46 11.03
C GLN A 831 19.78 -22.29 10.20
N SER A 832 19.43 -23.40 9.53
CA SER A 832 18.22 -23.81 8.80
C SER A 832 17.35 -22.77 8.07
N ALA A 833 17.64 -22.61 6.79
CA ALA A 833 16.68 -22.22 5.76
C ALA A 833 16.03 -23.49 5.18
N SER A 834 14.70 -23.59 5.24
CA SER A 834 13.94 -24.52 4.38
C SER A 834 12.55 -23.95 4.11
N ALA A 835 12.48 -22.92 3.26
CA ALA A 835 11.29 -22.56 2.49
C ALA A 835 11.69 -21.70 1.28
N GLY A 836 11.81 -22.34 0.12
CA GLY A 836 11.69 -21.75 -1.23
C GLY A 836 12.85 -20.88 -1.76
N LEU A 837 13.99 -21.49 -2.13
CA LEU A 837 15.20 -20.79 -2.60
C LEU A 837 15.18 -20.30 -4.07
N PHE A 838 14.10 -20.46 -4.84
CA PHE A 838 14.14 -20.29 -6.31
C PHE A 838 12.94 -19.54 -6.93
N SER A 839 12.52 -18.39 -6.38
CA SER A 839 11.45 -17.56 -6.96
C SER A 839 11.96 -16.25 -7.56
N VAL A 840 11.65 -16.00 -8.84
CA VAL A 840 11.92 -14.74 -9.54
C VAL A 840 10.58 -14.12 -9.99
N ARG A 841 10.09 -13.08 -9.30
CA ARG A 841 9.11 -12.13 -9.84
C ARG A 841 9.38 -10.71 -9.33
N GLY A 842 9.60 -9.78 -10.26
CA GLY A 842 9.66 -8.34 -10.01
C GLY A 842 8.28 -7.67 -10.06
N ALA A 843 8.18 -6.46 -9.51
CA ALA A 843 6.95 -5.66 -9.47
C ALA A 843 6.73 -4.85 -10.77
N VAL A 844 5.46 -4.67 -11.16
CA VAL A 844 5.01 -3.92 -12.35
C VAL A 844 4.63 -2.49 -11.95
N SER A 845 5.06 -1.50 -12.74
CA SER A 845 4.64 -0.09 -12.60
C SER A 845 3.51 0.23 -13.57
N VAL A 846 2.55 1.07 -13.18
CA VAL A 846 1.45 1.52 -14.07
C VAL A 846 1.69 2.97 -14.44
N ILE A 847 1.70 3.29 -15.74
CA ILE A 847 1.92 4.64 -16.27
C ILE A 847 0.68 5.09 -17.06
N SER A 848 0.07 6.21 -16.66
CA SER A 848 -0.96 6.90 -17.44
C SER A 848 -0.35 8.16 -18.06
N SER A 849 -0.39 8.30 -19.39
CA SER A 849 0.09 9.50 -20.10
C SER A 849 -0.58 9.68 -21.47
N THR A 850 -0.80 10.95 -21.86
CA THR A 850 -1.46 11.36 -23.10
C THR A 850 -0.50 11.61 -24.27
N ASN A 851 0.82 11.41 -24.09
CA ASN A 851 1.85 11.82 -25.07
C ASN A 851 2.24 10.75 -26.12
N PHE A 852 1.45 9.71 -26.32
CA PHE A 852 1.84 8.59 -27.19
C PHE A 852 1.33 8.69 -28.64
N PHE A 853 0.47 9.67 -28.95
CA PHE A 853 -0.01 9.91 -30.31
C PHE A 853 -0.34 11.39 -30.55
N THR A 854 -0.41 11.80 -31.82
CA THR A 854 -0.87 13.13 -32.23
C THR A 854 -2.14 13.03 -33.05
N ALA A 855 -2.97 14.08 -33.02
CA ALA A 855 -4.21 14.18 -33.78
C ALA A 855 -4.24 15.41 -34.69
N SER A 856 -5.09 15.38 -35.71
CA SER A 856 -5.40 16.50 -36.61
C SER A 856 -6.92 16.64 -36.75
N PRO A 857 -7.46 17.85 -37.02
CA PRO A 857 -8.91 18.04 -37.14
C PRO A 857 -9.51 17.15 -38.25
N MET A 858 -10.71 16.64 -38.01
CA MET A 858 -11.47 15.87 -39.00
C MET A 858 -12.02 16.75 -40.12
N GLY A 859 -12.28 18.03 -39.82
CA GLY A 859 -12.81 19.03 -40.75
C GLY A 859 -14.24 18.75 -41.19
N VAL A 860 -14.67 19.38 -42.28
CA VAL A 860 -16.00 19.19 -42.85
C VAL A 860 -16.02 17.94 -43.73
N ARG A 861 -16.88 16.96 -43.42
CA ARG A 861 -17.11 15.76 -44.25
C ARG A 861 -18.58 15.64 -44.57
N ASP A 862 -18.89 15.38 -45.84
CA ASP A 862 -20.27 15.22 -46.33
C ASP A 862 -21.23 16.35 -45.89
N GLY A 863 -20.70 17.57 -45.76
CA GLY A 863 -21.45 18.76 -45.35
C GLY A 863 -21.57 18.98 -43.84
N VAL A 864 -21.01 18.11 -43.00
CA VAL A 864 -21.04 18.23 -41.52
C VAL A 864 -19.66 18.67 -41.00
N ASP A 865 -19.61 19.73 -40.19
CA ASP A 865 -18.41 20.17 -39.48
C ASP A 865 -18.25 19.43 -38.16
N TYR A 866 -17.16 18.67 -38.04
CA TYR A 866 -16.86 17.82 -36.89
C TYR A 866 -16.05 18.54 -35.78
N MET A 867 -15.75 19.83 -35.94
CA MET A 867 -15.18 20.71 -34.91
C MET A 867 -13.99 20.08 -34.14
N TYR A 868 -14.18 19.74 -32.86
CA TYR A 868 -13.15 19.19 -31.96
C TYR A 868 -12.88 17.69 -32.15
N ALA A 869 -13.55 17.01 -33.08
CA ALA A 869 -13.22 15.63 -33.41
C ALA A 869 -11.97 15.58 -34.31
N GLY A 870 -11.06 14.68 -33.95
CA GLY A 870 -9.77 14.52 -34.59
C GLY A 870 -9.60 13.17 -35.25
N VAL A 871 -8.64 13.10 -36.15
CA VAL A 871 -8.14 11.88 -36.74
C VAL A 871 -6.71 11.66 -36.24
N ILE A 872 -6.40 10.44 -35.82
CA ILE A 872 -5.04 10.07 -35.37
C ILE A 872 -4.05 10.25 -36.53
N ARG A 873 -3.07 11.13 -36.33
CA ARG A 873 -2.03 11.48 -37.31
C ARG A 873 -0.81 10.58 -37.20
N SER A 874 -0.29 10.38 -35.99
CA SER A 874 0.88 9.54 -35.76
C SER A 874 0.85 8.91 -34.38
N ILE A 875 1.49 7.74 -34.25
CA ILE A 875 1.67 7.01 -32.99
C ILE A 875 3.17 6.88 -32.73
N ASN A 876 3.60 7.25 -31.52
CA ASN A 876 4.97 7.13 -31.08
C ASN A 876 5.23 5.71 -30.55
N ALA A 877 5.31 4.75 -31.47
CA ALA A 877 5.50 3.34 -31.14
C ALA A 877 6.83 3.06 -30.44
N GLU A 878 7.90 3.80 -30.74
CA GLU A 878 9.20 3.65 -30.08
C GLU A 878 9.12 4.02 -28.59
N LEU A 879 8.46 5.14 -28.27
CA LEU A 879 8.26 5.54 -26.88
C LEU A 879 7.36 4.54 -26.15
N LEU A 880 6.27 4.09 -26.78
CA LEU A 880 5.40 3.05 -26.24
C LEU A 880 6.18 1.77 -25.93
N GLN A 881 6.99 1.28 -26.88
CA GLN A 881 7.80 0.08 -26.70
C GLN A 881 8.82 0.21 -25.56
N ARG A 882 9.47 1.38 -25.42
CA ARG A 882 10.39 1.63 -24.29
C ARG A 882 9.67 1.55 -22.94
N GLN A 883 8.50 2.20 -22.82
CA GLN A 883 7.72 2.14 -21.58
C GLN A 883 7.29 0.70 -21.25
N LEU A 884 6.87 -0.06 -22.26
CA LEU A 884 6.51 -1.48 -22.08
C LEU A 884 7.72 -2.33 -21.67
N GLN A 885 8.90 -2.10 -22.27
CA GLN A 885 10.16 -2.77 -21.92
C GLN A 885 10.61 -2.49 -20.48
N ASP A 886 10.31 -1.30 -19.97
CA ASP A 886 10.55 -0.90 -18.58
C ASP A 886 9.51 -1.50 -17.60
N GLY A 887 8.64 -2.40 -18.08
CA GLY A 887 7.64 -3.09 -17.28
C GLY A 887 6.39 -2.26 -17.00
N ALA A 888 6.11 -1.23 -17.80
CA ALA A 888 4.93 -0.38 -17.62
C ALA A 888 3.65 -0.98 -18.23
N ILE A 889 2.50 -0.75 -17.57
CA ILE A 889 1.18 -0.80 -18.21
C ILE A 889 0.85 0.62 -18.68
N VAL A 890 0.57 0.79 -19.98
CA VAL A 890 0.28 2.10 -20.59
C VAL A 890 -1.21 2.27 -20.80
N SER A 891 -1.81 3.29 -20.18
CA SER A 891 -3.20 3.71 -20.42
C SER A 891 -3.24 5.03 -21.21
N MET A 892 -3.95 5.05 -22.33
CA MET A 892 -4.03 6.19 -23.27
C MET A 892 -5.45 6.76 -23.36
N THR A 893 -5.64 8.05 -23.12
CA THR A 893 -6.94 8.71 -23.29
C THR A 893 -7.31 8.94 -24.76
N SER A 894 -8.59 9.11 -25.06
CA SER A 894 -9.13 9.49 -26.38
C SER A 894 -8.85 10.95 -26.80
N LEU A 895 -7.96 11.67 -26.09
CA LEU A 895 -7.56 13.04 -26.39
C LEU A 895 -6.18 13.05 -27.04
N GLY A 896 -6.09 13.57 -28.27
CA GLY A 896 -4.83 13.77 -28.97
C GLY A 896 -4.60 15.24 -29.28
N SER A 897 -3.35 15.71 -29.23
CA SER A 897 -3.02 17.08 -29.59
C SER A 897 -2.41 17.18 -30.99
N SER A 898 -2.67 18.30 -31.68
CA SER A 898 -1.91 18.67 -32.87
C SER A 898 -0.51 19.16 -32.47
N PRO A 899 0.46 19.20 -33.41
CA PRO A 899 1.75 19.83 -33.14
C PRO A 899 1.66 21.32 -32.75
N GLY A 900 0.53 21.98 -33.02
CA GLY A 900 0.24 23.35 -32.58
C GLY A 900 -0.36 23.45 -31.17
N GLY A 901 -0.62 22.33 -30.49
CA GLY A 901 -1.16 22.27 -29.13
C GLY A 901 -2.69 22.24 -29.05
N GLU A 902 -3.40 22.20 -30.17
CA GLU A 902 -4.87 22.08 -30.19
C GLU A 902 -5.27 20.65 -29.84
N VAL A 903 -6.31 20.49 -29.02
CA VAL A 903 -6.75 19.20 -28.52
C VAL A 903 -7.97 18.72 -29.32
N PHE A 904 -7.91 17.46 -29.76
CA PHE A 904 -8.99 16.82 -30.49
C PHE A 904 -9.38 15.49 -29.85
N TYR A 905 -10.68 15.19 -29.88
CA TYR A 905 -11.23 13.91 -29.46
C TYR A 905 -11.13 12.90 -30.61
N VAL A 906 -10.45 11.77 -30.38
CA VAL A 906 -10.33 10.67 -31.34
C VAL A 906 -11.12 9.45 -30.84
N SER A 907 -11.60 8.59 -31.74
CA SER A 907 -12.23 7.34 -31.31
C SER A 907 -11.22 6.45 -30.58
N SER A 908 -11.61 5.97 -29.38
CA SER A 908 -10.85 5.01 -28.57
C SER A 908 -10.60 3.70 -29.31
N GLU A 909 -11.56 3.28 -30.11
CA GLU A 909 -11.53 2.05 -30.89
C GLU A 909 -10.56 2.21 -32.06
N GLU A 910 -10.63 3.32 -32.79
CA GLU A 910 -9.64 3.61 -33.84
C GLU A 910 -8.22 3.77 -33.28
N LEU A 911 -8.09 4.35 -32.07
CA LEU A 911 -6.81 4.47 -31.37
C LEU A 911 -6.25 3.10 -31.02
N ALA A 912 -7.05 2.22 -30.44
CA ALA A 912 -6.65 0.85 -30.12
C ALA A 912 -6.22 0.05 -31.34
N ALA A 913 -6.98 0.11 -32.43
CA ALA A 913 -6.63 -0.51 -33.71
C ALA A 913 -5.28 -0.02 -34.23
N LYS A 914 -5.11 1.31 -34.37
CA LYS A 914 -3.88 1.87 -34.95
C LYS A 914 -2.66 1.63 -34.05
N VAL A 915 -2.80 1.73 -32.72
CA VAL A 915 -1.72 1.45 -31.76
C VAL A 915 -1.31 -0.02 -31.83
N ALA A 916 -2.29 -0.94 -31.78
CA ALA A 916 -2.03 -2.38 -31.87
C ALA A 916 -1.37 -2.76 -33.21
N SER A 917 -1.84 -2.23 -34.33
CA SER A 917 -1.22 -2.47 -35.64
C SER A 917 0.19 -1.90 -35.72
N ARG A 918 0.43 -0.68 -35.19
CA ARG A 918 1.75 -0.04 -35.24
C ARG A 918 2.78 -0.77 -34.37
N LEU A 919 2.34 -1.32 -33.25
CA LEU A 919 3.16 -2.15 -32.36
C LEU A 919 3.31 -3.60 -32.85
N GLN A 920 2.59 -3.99 -33.91
CA GLN A 920 2.46 -5.39 -34.35
C GLN A 920 2.03 -6.31 -33.20
N ALA A 921 1.04 -5.85 -32.44
CA ALA A 921 0.59 -6.50 -31.22
C ALA A 921 0.16 -7.94 -31.48
N ILE A 922 0.44 -8.80 -30.50
CA ILE A 922 0.01 -10.20 -30.53
C ILE A 922 -1.52 -10.28 -30.52
N LYS A 923 -2.18 -9.43 -29.72
CA LYS A 923 -3.62 -9.48 -29.51
C LYS A 923 -4.23 -8.07 -29.45
N LEU A 924 -5.37 -7.88 -30.10
CA LEU A 924 -6.25 -6.73 -29.91
C LEU A 924 -7.61 -7.22 -29.39
N VAL A 925 -8.13 -6.61 -28.34
CA VAL A 925 -9.40 -7.01 -27.70
C VAL A 925 -10.34 -5.82 -27.64
N TYR A 926 -11.56 -5.98 -28.15
CA TYR A 926 -12.67 -5.07 -27.87
C TYR A 926 -13.68 -5.74 -26.97
N ILE A 927 -14.20 -4.95 -26.02
CA ILE A 927 -15.30 -5.34 -25.15
C ILE A 927 -16.57 -4.71 -25.71
N THR A 928 -17.58 -5.53 -25.98
CA THR A 928 -18.84 -5.15 -26.63
C THR A 928 -20.00 -5.19 -25.63
N ARG A 929 -21.09 -4.46 -25.93
CA ARG A 929 -22.24 -4.26 -25.03
C ARG A 929 -23.18 -5.47 -24.81
N GLY A 930 -22.68 -6.70 -24.85
CA GLY A 930 -23.28 -7.78 -24.06
C GLY A 930 -23.97 -8.94 -24.78
N GLN A 931 -23.69 -9.24 -26.05
CA GLN A 931 -24.06 -10.54 -26.64
C GLN A 931 -22.96 -11.11 -27.53
N CYS A 932 -22.88 -12.44 -27.61
CA CYS A 932 -21.99 -13.16 -28.52
C CYS A 932 -22.69 -13.41 -29.85
N LEU A 933 -21.94 -13.42 -30.95
CA LEU A 933 -22.48 -13.78 -32.25
C LEU A 933 -22.86 -15.28 -32.27
N VAL A 934 -24.11 -15.57 -32.63
CA VAL A 934 -24.64 -16.93 -32.71
C VAL A 934 -24.95 -17.29 -34.15
N ASP A 935 -24.53 -18.49 -34.58
CA ASP A 935 -25.07 -19.12 -35.77
C ASP A 935 -26.49 -19.59 -35.44
N LYS A 936 -27.51 -18.85 -35.88
CA LYS A 936 -28.92 -19.16 -35.62
C LYS A 936 -29.40 -20.43 -36.30
N ARG A 937 -28.70 -20.94 -37.33
CA ARG A 937 -29.05 -22.22 -37.98
C ARG A 937 -28.64 -23.41 -37.12
N GLN A 938 -27.55 -23.29 -36.38
CA GLN A 938 -27.00 -24.36 -35.52
C GLN A 938 -27.20 -24.09 -34.02
N SER A 939 -27.77 -22.95 -33.65
CA SER A 939 -27.90 -22.47 -32.26
C SER A 939 -26.57 -22.53 -31.50
N ARG A 940 -25.47 -22.17 -32.17
CA ARG A 940 -24.10 -22.28 -31.63
C ARG A 940 -23.41 -20.92 -31.62
N ILE A 941 -22.71 -20.65 -30.53
CA ILE A 941 -21.85 -19.46 -30.41
C ILE A 941 -20.66 -19.63 -31.35
N ILE A 942 -20.37 -18.59 -32.14
CA ILE A 942 -19.19 -18.57 -33.01
C ILE A 942 -17.98 -18.16 -32.15
N ALA A 943 -17.19 -19.14 -31.73
CA ALA A 943 -16.06 -18.95 -30.82
C ALA A 943 -14.75 -18.48 -31.50
N GLY A 944 -14.65 -18.61 -32.82
CA GLY A 944 -13.48 -18.18 -33.60
C GLY A 944 -13.63 -18.46 -35.09
N MET A 945 -12.87 -17.74 -35.93
CA MET A 945 -12.83 -17.94 -37.38
C MET A 945 -11.54 -17.34 -37.98
N GLN A 946 -11.23 -17.72 -39.22
CA GLN A 946 -10.10 -17.13 -39.94
C GLN A 946 -10.40 -15.71 -40.41
N ALA A 947 -9.35 -14.89 -40.58
CA ALA A 947 -9.52 -13.48 -40.96
C ALA A 947 -10.21 -13.31 -42.33
N HIS A 948 -10.05 -14.28 -43.23
CA HIS A 948 -10.76 -14.32 -44.50
C HIS A 948 -12.27 -14.51 -44.31
N ASP A 949 -12.68 -15.44 -43.45
CA ASP A 949 -14.08 -15.74 -43.15
C ASP A 949 -14.74 -14.59 -42.41
N ALA A 950 -14.02 -13.94 -41.50
CA ALA A 950 -14.47 -12.73 -40.80
C ALA A 950 -14.77 -11.57 -41.77
N ARG A 951 -14.00 -11.44 -42.87
CA ARG A 951 -14.29 -10.45 -43.93
C ARG A 951 -15.56 -10.78 -44.70
N GLN A 952 -15.80 -12.06 -44.99
CA GLN A 952 -17.02 -12.49 -45.68
C GLN A 952 -18.24 -12.28 -44.77
N LEU A 953 -18.10 -12.64 -43.49
CA LEU A 953 -19.13 -12.42 -42.49
C LEU A 953 -19.45 -10.93 -42.32
N LEU A 954 -18.43 -10.07 -42.21
CA LEU A 954 -18.63 -8.62 -42.10
C LEU A 954 -19.43 -8.08 -43.30
N LYS A 955 -19.08 -8.47 -44.54
CA LYS A 955 -19.84 -8.09 -45.73
C LYS A 955 -21.28 -8.56 -45.70
N HIS A 956 -21.54 -9.73 -45.12
CA HIS A 956 -22.89 -10.25 -44.97
C HIS A 956 -23.69 -9.47 -43.92
N LEU A 957 -23.08 -9.15 -42.77
CA LEU A 957 -23.70 -8.36 -41.70
C LEU A 957 -23.94 -6.88 -42.10
N GLU A 958 -23.19 -6.37 -43.08
CA GLU A 958 -23.33 -5.00 -43.62
C GLU A 958 -24.32 -4.89 -44.79
N SER A 959 -24.80 -6.02 -45.34
CA SER A 959 -25.70 -6.05 -46.49
C SER A 959 -27.16 -6.23 -46.04
N PRO A 960 -28.12 -5.41 -46.50
CA PRO A 960 -29.54 -5.50 -46.10
C PRO A 960 -30.31 -6.66 -46.78
N ALA A 961 -29.68 -7.81 -47.03
CA ALA A 961 -30.28 -8.90 -47.79
C ALA A 961 -30.65 -10.11 -46.89
N GLU A 962 -31.88 -10.58 -47.04
CA GLU A 962 -32.54 -11.73 -46.38
C GLU A 962 -31.60 -12.73 -45.69
N GLY A 963 -31.41 -12.60 -44.37
CA GLY A 963 -30.58 -13.53 -43.62
C GLY A 963 -30.54 -13.31 -42.10
N SER A 964 -30.89 -14.36 -41.37
CA SER A 964 -30.65 -14.68 -39.93
C SER A 964 -31.03 -13.68 -38.84
N TYR A 965 -30.69 -12.40 -38.95
CA TYR A 965 -30.98 -11.36 -37.95
C TYR A 965 -32.10 -10.44 -38.44
N THR A 966 -33.06 -10.11 -37.56
CA THR A 966 -34.19 -9.24 -37.87
C THR A 966 -33.75 -7.79 -38.05
N GLU A 967 -34.54 -6.96 -38.73
CA GLU A 967 -34.25 -5.52 -38.86
C GLU A 967 -34.13 -4.83 -37.49
N GLU A 968 -34.93 -5.25 -36.51
CA GLU A 968 -34.87 -4.76 -35.13
C GLU A 968 -33.56 -5.13 -34.44
N GLU A 969 -33.06 -6.35 -34.64
CA GLU A 969 -31.74 -6.77 -34.12
C GLU A 969 -30.61 -5.99 -34.79
N GLN A 970 -30.70 -5.76 -36.11
CA GLN A 970 -29.69 -5.02 -36.87
C GLN A 970 -29.62 -3.54 -36.47
N GLN A 971 -30.72 -2.96 -35.99
CA GLN A 971 -30.78 -1.59 -35.48
C GLN A 971 -30.44 -1.47 -33.99
N SER A 972 -30.23 -2.59 -33.29
CA SER A 972 -29.87 -2.56 -31.86
C SER A 972 -28.47 -2.02 -31.61
N ASP A 973 -28.29 -1.36 -30.46
CA ASP A 973 -27.02 -0.78 -30.02
C ASP A 973 -25.89 -1.83 -29.95
N TRP A 974 -26.20 -3.05 -29.51
CA TRP A 974 -25.22 -4.15 -29.45
C TRP A 974 -24.76 -4.56 -30.85
N PHE A 975 -25.68 -4.71 -31.81
CA PHE A 975 -25.33 -5.18 -33.15
C PHE A 975 -24.50 -4.13 -33.89
N CYS A 976 -24.90 -2.86 -33.78
CA CYS A 976 -24.14 -1.74 -34.33
C CYS A 976 -22.73 -1.64 -33.74
N ASP A 977 -22.59 -1.79 -32.42
CA ASP A 977 -21.30 -1.79 -31.71
C ASP A 977 -20.41 -3.00 -32.11
N PHE A 978 -21.02 -4.18 -32.23
CA PHE A 978 -20.36 -5.40 -32.66
C PHE A 978 -19.83 -5.29 -34.09
N VAL A 979 -20.66 -4.85 -35.05
CA VAL A 979 -20.26 -4.69 -36.46
C VAL A 979 -19.15 -3.64 -36.60
N ARG A 980 -19.25 -2.52 -35.86
CA ARG A 980 -18.20 -1.49 -35.82
C ARG A 980 -16.87 -2.04 -35.31
N SER A 981 -16.90 -2.78 -34.20
CA SER A 981 -15.70 -3.38 -33.60
C SER A 981 -15.11 -4.49 -34.49
N LEU A 982 -15.96 -5.31 -35.11
CA LEU A 982 -15.55 -6.33 -36.08
C LEU A 982 -14.87 -5.71 -37.29
N ARG A 983 -15.40 -4.61 -37.84
CA ARG A 983 -14.79 -3.87 -38.95
C ARG A 983 -13.36 -3.42 -38.63
N LEU A 984 -13.16 -2.84 -37.45
CA LEU A 984 -11.84 -2.41 -36.99
C LEU A 984 -10.89 -3.60 -36.80
N LEU A 985 -11.33 -4.71 -36.19
CA LEU A 985 -10.51 -5.91 -36.04
C LEU A 985 -10.11 -6.52 -37.39
N VAL A 986 -11.06 -6.69 -38.31
CA VAL A 986 -10.82 -7.28 -39.63
C VAL A 986 -9.82 -6.46 -40.45
N SER A 987 -9.83 -5.14 -40.28
CA SER A 987 -8.86 -4.24 -40.91
C SER A 987 -7.48 -4.25 -40.24
N SER A 988 -7.43 -4.53 -38.94
CA SER A 988 -6.19 -4.51 -38.13
C SER A 988 -5.45 -5.84 -38.15
N VAL A 989 -6.18 -6.96 -38.24
CA VAL A 989 -5.64 -8.31 -38.24
C VAL A 989 -5.02 -8.63 -39.60
N SER A 990 -3.70 -8.72 -39.62
CA SER A 990 -2.92 -9.07 -40.82
C SER A 990 -1.51 -9.52 -40.43
N PRO A 991 -0.77 -10.22 -41.31
CA PRO A 991 0.61 -10.64 -41.04
C PRO A 991 1.58 -9.50 -40.69
N LYS A 992 1.28 -8.26 -41.13
CA LYS A 992 2.08 -7.06 -40.84
C LYS A 992 1.46 -6.13 -39.79
N GLY A 993 0.28 -6.48 -39.27
CA GLY A 993 -0.51 -5.71 -38.31
C GLY A 993 -0.69 -6.48 -37.01
N VAL A 994 -1.93 -6.61 -36.53
CA VAL A 994 -2.24 -7.39 -35.33
C VAL A 994 -2.32 -8.88 -35.67
N ARG A 995 -1.79 -9.76 -34.82
CA ARG A 995 -1.84 -11.21 -35.10
C ARG A 995 -3.22 -11.82 -34.87
N ARG A 996 -3.90 -11.49 -33.76
CA ARG A 996 -5.27 -11.97 -33.44
C ARG A 996 -6.16 -10.87 -32.86
N GLY A 997 -7.46 -10.91 -33.19
CA GLY A 997 -8.48 -9.99 -32.70
C GLY A 997 -9.55 -10.72 -31.89
N HIS A 998 -10.04 -10.13 -30.81
CA HIS A 998 -11.11 -10.70 -29.98
C HIS A 998 -12.23 -9.68 -29.75
N LEU A 999 -13.47 -10.15 -29.89
CA LEU A 999 -14.67 -9.45 -29.43
C LEU A 999 -15.19 -10.20 -28.21
N VAL A 1000 -15.23 -9.51 -27.07
CA VAL A 1000 -15.65 -10.09 -25.79
C VAL A 1000 -16.92 -9.41 -25.34
N ALA A 1001 -17.93 -10.16 -24.92
CA ALA A 1001 -19.14 -9.58 -24.34
C ALA A 1001 -18.84 -9.08 -22.92
N ALA A 1002 -19.33 -7.88 -22.57
CA ALA A 1002 -19.27 -7.37 -21.21
C ALA A 1002 -20.25 -8.13 -20.30
N PHE A 1003 -19.81 -8.52 -19.11
CA PHE A 1003 -20.66 -9.06 -18.04
C PHE A 1003 -20.42 -8.30 -16.74
N PRO A 1004 -21.45 -8.08 -15.90
CA PRO A 1004 -21.29 -7.43 -14.59
C PRO A 1004 -20.24 -8.14 -13.73
N GLY A 1005 -19.31 -7.38 -13.15
CA GLY A 1005 -18.21 -7.92 -12.33
C GLY A 1005 -16.99 -8.42 -13.13
N SER A 1006 -16.96 -8.21 -14.45
CA SER A 1006 -15.74 -8.45 -15.22
C SER A 1006 -14.67 -7.41 -14.84
N LEU A 1007 -13.49 -7.88 -14.43
CA LEU A 1007 -12.36 -7.06 -13.91
C LEU A 1007 -11.97 -5.89 -14.84
N LEU A 1008 -12.19 -6.05 -16.15
CA LEU A 1008 -11.92 -5.02 -17.15
C LEU A 1008 -12.95 -3.88 -17.13
N GLN A 1009 -14.17 -4.09 -16.63
CA GLN A 1009 -15.22 -3.06 -16.55
C GLN A 1009 -14.99 -2.06 -15.41
N GLU A 1010 -14.41 -2.52 -14.30
CA GLU A 1010 -14.03 -1.68 -13.15
C GLU A 1010 -12.89 -0.70 -13.47
N PHE A 1011 -12.01 -1.04 -14.43
CA PHE A 1011 -10.99 -0.12 -14.91
C PHE A 1011 -11.53 0.99 -15.85
N TYR A 1012 -12.72 0.84 -16.44
CA TYR A 1012 -13.12 1.62 -17.62
C TYR A 1012 -14.54 2.21 -17.63
N THR A 1013 -15.29 2.17 -16.53
CA THR A 1013 -16.64 2.76 -16.51
C THR A 1013 -16.84 3.64 -15.29
N THR A 1014 -16.46 4.92 -15.41
CA THR A 1014 -17.52 5.94 -15.26
C THR A 1014 -17.36 7.17 -16.16
N ASP A 1015 -16.16 7.47 -16.69
CA ASP A 1015 -15.91 8.76 -17.37
C ASP A 1015 -15.23 8.69 -18.76
N GLY A 1016 -15.09 7.52 -19.39
CA GLY A 1016 -14.66 7.42 -20.80
C GLY A 1016 -13.17 7.61 -21.11
N SER A 1017 -12.31 6.78 -20.54
CA SER A 1017 -10.90 6.56 -20.95
C SER A 1017 -10.67 5.05 -21.06
N GLY A 1018 -9.87 4.44 -21.93
CA GLY A 1018 -8.87 4.86 -22.89
C GLY A 1018 -7.97 3.64 -23.20
N THR A 1019 -7.50 3.46 -24.45
CA THR A 1019 -6.74 2.30 -24.92
C THR A 1019 -5.64 1.86 -23.94
N CYS A 1020 -5.64 0.60 -23.52
CA CYS A 1020 -4.56 0.03 -22.70
C CYS A 1020 -3.62 -0.84 -23.53
N VAL A 1021 -2.32 -0.65 -23.30
CA VAL A 1021 -1.24 -1.43 -23.90
C VAL A 1021 -0.40 -2.01 -22.78
N ALA A 1022 -0.20 -3.32 -22.80
CA ALA A 1022 0.62 -4.02 -21.83
C ALA A 1022 1.54 -5.01 -22.57
N GLN A 1023 2.74 -5.24 -22.04
CA GLN A 1023 3.57 -6.33 -22.52
C GLN A 1023 2.96 -7.65 -22.07
N ASP A 1024 2.97 -8.63 -22.98
CA ASP A 1024 2.37 -9.94 -22.75
C ASP A 1024 3.02 -10.61 -21.52
N VAL A 1025 2.25 -10.79 -20.45
CA VAL A 1025 2.63 -11.60 -19.27
C VAL A 1025 2.16 -13.07 -19.47
N TYR A 1026 1.55 -13.38 -20.62
CA TYR A 1026 0.69 -14.55 -20.86
C TYR A 1026 1.38 -15.71 -21.61
N GLN A 1027 2.71 -15.70 -21.68
CA GLN A 1027 3.52 -16.87 -22.02
C GLN A 1027 4.73 -16.91 -21.10
N GLY A 1028 4.89 -17.98 -20.33
CA GLY A 1028 5.98 -18.02 -19.37
C GLY A 1028 6.20 -19.39 -18.76
N LEU A 1029 7.45 -19.81 -18.83
CA LEU A 1029 8.00 -20.85 -17.98
C LEU A 1029 8.12 -20.27 -16.56
N GLY A 1030 7.57 -20.95 -15.57
CA GLY A 1030 7.55 -20.42 -14.20
C GLY A 1030 7.06 -21.44 -13.18
N CYS A 1031 7.10 -21.10 -11.89
CA CYS A 1031 6.66 -22.00 -10.83
C CYS A 1031 5.21 -22.48 -11.05
N ALA A 1032 4.98 -23.75 -10.77
CA ALA A 1032 3.66 -24.33 -10.67
C ALA A 1032 2.93 -23.76 -9.45
N THR A 1033 1.62 -23.65 -9.56
CA THR A 1033 0.71 -23.34 -8.46
C THR A 1033 -0.20 -24.54 -8.22
N ARG A 1034 -0.97 -24.54 -7.14
CA ARG A 1034 -1.94 -25.62 -6.87
C ARG A 1034 -3.00 -25.76 -7.98
N ALA A 1035 -3.27 -24.69 -8.74
CA ALA A 1035 -4.19 -24.74 -9.87
C ALA A 1035 -3.65 -25.59 -11.04
N ASP A 1036 -2.32 -25.80 -11.10
CA ASP A 1036 -1.67 -26.58 -12.16
C ASP A 1036 -1.57 -28.06 -11.82
N THR A 1037 -1.90 -28.46 -10.58
CA THR A 1037 -1.73 -29.82 -10.07
C THR A 1037 -2.40 -30.86 -10.97
N SER A 1038 -3.64 -30.62 -11.42
CA SER A 1038 -4.33 -31.55 -12.31
C SER A 1038 -3.62 -31.71 -13.65
N SER A 1039 -3.15 -30.62 -14.27
CA SER A 1039 -2.44 -30.67 -15.55
C SER A 1039 -1.03 -31.25 -15.43
N ILE A 1040 -0.37 -31.04 -14.29
CA ILE A 1040 0.92 -31.68 -13.97
C ILE A 1040 0.74 -33.18 -13.79
N LEU A 1041 -0.29 -33.61 -13.06
CA LEU A 1041 -0.61 -35.03 -12.89
C LEU A 1041 -0.96 -35.71 -14.22
N GLU A 1042 -1.63 -35.00 -15.12
CA GLU A 1042 -1.92 -35.50 -16.48
C GLU A 1042 -0.63 -35.71 -17.29
N LEU A 1043 0.30 -34.74 -17.26
CA LEU A 1043 1.60 -34.86 -17.93
C LEU A 1043 2.49 -35.93 -17.32
N LEU A 1044 2.60 -35.97 -15.99
CA LEU A 1044 3.39 -36.98 -15.29
C LEU A 1044 2.76 -38.37 -15.43
N GLY A 1045 1.44 -38.50 -15.40
CA GLY A 1045 0.73 -39.77 -15.56
C GLY A 1045 0.94 -40.40 -16.94
N ALA A 1046 1.24 -39.61 -17.97
CA ALA A 1046 1.62 -40.10 -19.29
C ALA A 1046 3.07 -40.64 -19.37
N ASP A 1047 3.96 -40.16 -18.48
CA ASP A 1047 5.42 -40.42 -18.49
C ASP A 1047 5.93 -41.20 -17.26
N SER A 1048 5.07 -41.51 -16.27
CA SER A 1048 5.45 -42.07 -14.98
C SER A 1048 5.12 -43.56 -14.87
N GLU A 1049 6.10 -44.35 -14.43
CA GLU A 1049 5.96 -45.79 -14.18
C GLU A 1049 5.42 -46.11 -12.77
N GLU A 1050 5.45 -45.14 -11.86
CA GLU A 1050 4.87 -45.24 -10.52
C GLU A 1050 3.68 -44.28 -10.38
N PRO A 1051 2.64 -44.62 -9.59
CA PRO A 1051 1.54 -43.69 -9.33
C PRO A 1051 2.07 -42.45 -8.60
N VAL A 1052 1.88 -41.29 -9.22
CA VAL A 1052 2.24 -40.00 -8.63
C VAL A 1052 1.05 -39.50 -7.81
N GLU A 1053 1.21 -39.47 -6.49
CA GLU A 1053 0.15 -39.06 -5.56
C GLU A 1053 -0.17 -37.56 -5.70
N SER A 1054 -1.47 -37.25 -5.86
CA SER A 1054 -1.95 -35.88 -6.05
C SER A 1054 -1.56 -34.95 -4.90
N GLU A 1055 -1.62 -35.45 -3.66
CA GLU A 1055 -1.25 -34.70 -2.46
C GLU A 1055 0.25 -34.35 -2.45
N ALA A 1056 1.10 -35.23 -2.98
CA ALA A 1056 2.55 -34.99 -3.08
C ALA A 1056 2.87 -33.93 -4.14
N VAL A 1057 2.19 -33.97 -5.30
CA VAL A 1057 2.33 -32.94 -6.34
C VAL A 1057 1.79 -31.60 -5.86
N GLU A 1058 0.64 -31.59 -5.18
CA GLU A 1058 0.08 -30.37 -4.59
C GLU A 1058 1.01 -29.78 -3.53
N ALA A 1059 1.58 -30.62 -2.65
CA ALA A 1059 2.55 -30.20 -1.64
C ALA A 1059 3.83 -29.63 -2.28
N SER A 1060 4.37 -30.27 -3.31
CA SER A 1060 5.55 -29.79 -4.03
C SER A 1060 5.28 -28.54 -4.88
N CYS A 1061 4.07 -28.39 -5.46
CA CYS A 1061 3.64 -27.13 -6.08
C CYS A 1061 3.53 -26.01 -5.04
N ALA A 1062 3.00 -26.31 -3.84
CA ALA A 1062 2.93 -25.36 -2.74
C ALA A 1062 4.31 -24.99 -2.19
N ALA A 1063 5.29 -25.90 -2.27
CA ALA A 1063 6.69 -25.67 -1.94
C ALA A 1063 7.50 -25.01 -3.07
N ALA A 1064 6.86 -24.70 -4.20
CA ALA A 1064 7.49 -24.14 -5.41
C ALA A 1064 8.61 -25.00 -6.01
N GLU A 1065 8.58 -26.31 -5.80
CA GLU A 1065 9.53 -27.27 -6.37
C GLU A 1065 9.19 -27.61 -7.83
N PHE A 1066 7.91 -27.52 -8.20
CA PHE A 1066 7.47 -27.70 -9.58
C PHE A 1066 7.53 -26.40 -10.37
N PHE A 1067 7.92 -26.51 -11.63
CA PHE A 1067 7.81 -25.47 -12.63
C PHE A 1067 7.08 -26.01 -13.85
N VAL A 1068 6.34 -25.15 -14.51
CA VAL A 1068 5.50 -25.47 -15.66
C VAL A 1068 5.68 -24.45 -16.77
N TRP A 1069 5.47 -24.91 -17.98
CA TRP A 1069 5.35 -24.06 -19.15
C TRP A 1069 3.87 -23.95 -19.53
N ARG A 1070 3.36 -22.71 -19.53
CA ARG A 1070 1.95 -22.42 -19.84
C ARG A 1070 1.79 -21.70 -21.17
N ARG A 1071 0.73 -22.05 -21.90
CA ARG A 1071 0.25 -21.32 -23.08
C ARG A 1071 -1.26 -21.24 -23.04
N ASP A 1072 -1.80 -20.01 -23.00
CA ASP A 1072 -3.25 -19.76 -22.95
C ASP A 1072 -3.95 -20.57 -21.82
N GLU A 1073 -3.37 -20.56 -20.61
CA GLU A 1073 -3.78 -21.33 -19.40
C GLU A 1073 -3.61 -22.85 -19.47
N VAL A 1074 -3.06 -23.39 -20.55
CA VAL A 1074 -2.78 -24.83 -20.69
C VAL A 1074 -1.33 -25.11 -20.30
N VAL A 1075 -1.11 -26.06 -19.40
CA VAL A 1075 0.23 -26.56 -19.05
C VAL A 1075 0.69 -27.54 -20.14
N LEU A 1076 1.78 -27.20 -20.83
CA LEU A 1076 2.33 -27.98 -21.96
C LEU A 1076 3.56 -28.82 -21.57
N GLY A 1077 4.15 -28.53 -20.42
CA GLY A 1077 5.25 -29.29 -19.85
C GLY A 1077 5.56 -28.87 -18.43
N CYS A 1078 6.20 -29.75 -17.66
CA CYS A 1078 6.51 -29.55 -16.26
C CYS A 1078 7.86 -30.14 -15.88
N GLY A 1079 8.46 -29.64 -14.81
CA GLY A 1079 9.57 -30.31 -14.13
C GLY A 1079 9.57 -30.04 -12.64
N GLN A 1080 10.26 -30.88 -11.88
CA GLN A 1080 10.40 -30.75 -10.42
C GLN A 1080 11.87 -30.67 -10.04
N LEU A 1081 12.25 -29.58 -9.39
CA LEU A 1081 13.59 -29.35 -8.86
C LEU A 1081 13.55 -29.37 -7.33
N VAL A 1082 14.27 -30.31 -6.73
CA VAL A 1082 14.30 -30.51 -5.27
C VAL A 1082 15.70 -30.23 -4.75
N ALA A 1083 15.82 -29.40 -3.72
CA ALA A 1083 17.09 -29.09 -3.09
C ALA A 1083 17.37 -30.03 -1.90
N HIS A 1084 18.58 -30.59 -1.86
CA HIS A 1084 19.05 -31.44 -0.78
C HIS A 1084 20.22 -30.79 -0.05
N SER A 1085 20.07 -30.55 1.25
CA SER A 1085 21.13 -30.02 2.10
C SER A 1085 22.04 -31.15 2.58
N VAL A 1086 23.33 -31.10 2.22
CA VAL A 1086 24.31 -32.12 2.63
C VAL A 1086 25.05 -31.64 3.88
N GLN A 1087 24.60 -32.12 5.04
CA GLN A 1087 25.03 -31.64 6.36
C GLN A 1087 26.56 -31.69 6.58
N GLU A 1088 27.25 -32.68 6.01
CA GLU A 1088 28.71 -32.86 6.17
C GLU A 1088 29.56 -31.84 5.39
N SER A 1089 29.02 -31.23 4.33
CA SER A 1089 29.77 -30.31 3.46
C SER A 1089 29.24 -28.87 3.46
N GLY A 1090 28.06 -28.63 4.04
CA GLY A 1090 27.38 -27.34 4.04
C GLY A 1090 26.92 -26.88 2.64
N LYS A 1091 26.97 -27.76 1.64
CA LYS A 1091 26.58 -27.46 0.24
C LYS A 1091 25.19 -28.03 -0.07
N VAL A 1092 24.49 -27.36 -0.98
CA VAL A 1092 23.16 -27.77 -1.48
C VAL A 1092 23.33 -28.50 -2.81
N VAL A 1093 22.67 -29.64 -2.99
CA VAL A 1093 22.63 -30.38 -4.28
C VAL A 1093 21.22 -30.27 -4.85
N ALA A 1094 21.10 -30.03 -6.15
CA ALA A 1094 19.80 -29.98 -6.83
C ALA A 1094 19.48 -31.35 -7.47
N GLU A 1095 18.33 -31.92 -7.18
CA GLU A 1095 17.79 -33.11 -7.86
C GLU A 1095 16.69 -32.66 -8.83
N LEU A 1096 16.87 -32.91 -10.12
CA LEU A 1096 15.79 -32.75 -11.10
C LEU A 1096 15.02 -34.08 -11.15
N ARG A 1097 13.96 -34.17 -10.34
CA ARG A 1097 13.20 -35.41 -10.09
C ARG A 1097 12.24 -35.75 -11.21
N HIS A 1098 11.58 -34.74 -11.78
CA HIS A 1098 10.68 -34.89 -12.92
C HIS A 1098 10.99 -33.87 -14.02
N LEU A 1099 10.78 -34.28 -15.27
CA LEU A 1099 10.83 -33.42 -16.46
C LEU A 1099 9.99 -34.09 -17.53
N SER A 1100 8.81 -33.54 -17.84
CA SER A 1100 7.81 -34.12 -18.75
C SER A 1100 7.22 -33.04 -19.66
N CYS A 1101 6.77 -33.45 -20.85
CA CYS A 1101 6.17 -32.60 -21.87
C CYS A 1101 5.00 -33.35 -22.51
N ALA A 1102 4.08 -32.63 -23.16
CA ALA A 1102 3.00 -33.27 -23.92
C ALA A 1102 3.54 -34.33 -24.91
N LEU A 1103 2.81 -35.43 -25.07
CA LEU A 1103 3.24 -36.64 -25.79
C LEU A 1103 3.85 -36.33 -27.17
N GLY A 1104 5.02 -36.89 -27.46
CA GLY A 1104 5.72 -36.71 -28.75
C GLY A 1104 6.46 -35.38 -28.92
N THR A 1105 6.52 -34.53 -27.90
CA THR A 1105 7.17 -33.21 -27.99
C THR A 1105 8.42 -33.04 -27.10
N PHE A 1106 8.85 -34.10 -26.42
CA PHE A 1106 9.95 -34.05 -25.44
C PHE A 1106 11.24 -33.46 -26.04
N VAL A 1107 11.69 -33.92 -27.21
CA VAL A 1107 12.93 -33.42 -27.84
C VAL A 1107 12.85 -31.92 -28.20
N ALA A 1108 11.66 -31.43 -28.55
CA ALA A 1108 11.43 -30.03 -28.93
C ALA A 1108 11.27 -29.10 -27.71
N ASN A 1109 10.64 -29.57 -26.62
CA ASN A 1109 10.20 -28.71 -25.52
C ASN A 1109 11.00 -28.91 -24.21
N ALA A 1110 11.61 -30.08 -24.01
CA ALA A 1110 12.45 -30.35 -22.84
C ALA A 1110 13.69 -29.43 -22.71
N PRO A 1111 14.34 -28.95 -23.79
CA PRO A 1111 15.49 -28.05 -23.67
C PRO A 1111 15.20 -26.76 -22.89
N ALA A 1112 14.03 -26.14 -23.09
CA ALA A 1112 13.68 -24.88 -22.42
C ALA A 1112 13.35 -25.09 -20.93
N LEU A 1113 12.60 -26.14 -20.61
CA LEU A 1113 12.31 -26.55 -19.23
C LEU A 1113 13.59 -26.94 -18.48
N PHE A 1114 14.51 -27.64 -19.15
CA PHE A 1114 15.79 -28.03 -18.57
C PHE A 1114 16.72 -26.83 -18.34
N ALA A 1115 16.84 -25.90 -19.29
CA ALA A 1115 17.65 -24.70 -19.13
C ALA A 1115 17.17 -23.85 -17.94
N TYR A 1116 15.86 -23.77 -17.72
CA TYR A 1116 15.31 -23.11 -16.54
C TYR A 1116 15.64 -23.83 -15.24
N ALA A 1117 15.56 -25.16 -15.20
CA ALA A 1117 15.96 -25.95 -14.04
C ALA A 1117 17.46 -25.78 -13.73
N GLU A 1118 18.30 -25.78 -14.76
CA GLU A 1118 19.75 -25.60 -14.64
C GLU A 1118 20.09 -24.22 -14.09
N ARG A 1119 19.48 -23.17 -14.66
CA ARG A 1119 19.63 -21.79 -14.16
C ARG A 1119 19.15 -21.64 -12.72
N ALA A 1120 17.99 -22.21 -12.40
CA ALA A 1120 17.47 -22.19 -11.03
C ALA A 1120 18.48 -22.83 -10.07
N ALA A 1121 18.98 -24.03 -10.39
CA ALA A 1121 19.98 -24.72 -9.56
C ALA A 1121 21.29 -23.93 -9.37
N VAL A 1122 21.79 -23.24 -10.41
CA VAL A 1122 22.97 -22.36 -10.31
C VAL A 1122 22.70 -21.19 -9.36
N LEU A 1123 21.56 -20.50 -9.52
CA LEU A 1123 21.21 -19.33 -8.70
C LEU A 1123 21.02 -19.66 -7.22
N GLY A 1124 20.53 -20.86 -6.88
CA GLY A 1124 20.50 -21.32 -5.48
C GLY A 1124 21.78 -21.99 -5.01
N GLY A 1125 22.89 -21.81 -5.73
CA GLY A 1125 24.23 -22.16 -5.28
C GLY A 1125 24.53 -23.65 -5.28
N ALA A 1126 23.81 -24.46 -6.06
CA ALA A 1126 24.08 -25.90 -6.16
C ALA A 1126 25.29 -26.15 -7.08
N PRO A 1127 26.39 -26.76 -6.61
CA PRO A 1127 27.56 -27.06 -7.44
C PRO A 1127 27.36 -28.32 -8.30
N LEU A 1128 26.32 -29.10 -8.01
CA LEU A 1128 25.99 -30.37 -8.65
C LEU A 1128 24.48 -30.47 -8.84
N MET A 1129 24.06 -30.92 -10.02
CA MET A 1129 22.71 -31.34 -10.33
C MET A 1129 22.69 -32.85 -10.56
N ALA A 1130 21.71 -33.54 -9.98
CA ALA A 1130 21.51 -34.98 -10.10
C ALA A 1130 20.20 -35.31 -10.81
N VAL A 1131 20.21 -36.38 -11.60
CA VAL A 1131 19.03 -37.00 -12.23
C VAL A 1131 19.06 -38.50 -12.03
N ARG A 1132 17.89 -39.14 -12.01
CA ARG A 1132 17.75 -40.60 -11.97
C ARG A 1132 17.71 -41.15 -13.39
N ARG A 1133 18.35 -42.30 -13.60
CA ARG A 1133 18.27 -43.05 -14.87
C ARG A 1133 16.81 -43.45 -15.14
N SER A 1134 16.33 -43.13 -16.34
CA SER A 1134 15.00 -43.52 -16.81
C SER A 1134 15.04 -44.92 -17.44
N GLN A 1135 13.92 -45.62 -17.59
CA GLN A 1135 13.88 -46.84 -18.42
C GLN A 1135 13.89 -46.53 -19.92
N ASP A 1136 13.56 -45.29 -20.31
CA ASP A 1136 13.61 -44.82 -21.69
C ASP A 1136 15.07 -44.60 -22.16
N PRO A 1137 15.58 -45.40 -23.12
CA PRO A 1137 16.93 -45.27 -23.64
C PRO A 1137 17.20 -43.92 -24.33
N GLU A 1138 16.20 -43.31 -24.98
CA GLU A 1138 16.36 -42.03 -25.69
C GLU A 1138 16.53 -40.88 -24.70
N ARG A 1139 15.74 -40.87 -23.62
CA ARG A 1139 15.86 -39.88 -22.55
C ARG A 1139 17.20 -39.97 -21.81
N ASN A 1140 17.70 -41.17 -21.57
CA ASN A 1140 19.03 -41.37 -21.00
C ASN A 1140 20.14 -40.87 -21.93
N ALA A 1141 20.03 -41.15 -23.23
CA ALA A 1141 20.97 -40.62 -24.23
C ALA A 1141 20.92 -39.09 -24.30
N TRP A 1142 19.73 -38.48 -24.14
CA TRP A 1142 19.56 -37.03 -24.10
C TRP A 1142 20.24 -36.40 -22.89
N PHE A 1143 20.04 -36.92 -21.67
CA PHE A 1143 20.76 -36.43 -20.48
C PHE A 1143 22.28 -36.65 -20.59
N ALA A 1144 22.73 -37.77 -21.15
CA ALA A 1144 24.16 -38.01 -21.40
C ALA A 1144 24.76 -36.96 -22.36
N SER A 1145 24.02 -36.55 -23.40
CA SER A 1145 24.44 -35.48 -24.32
C SER A 1145 24.57 -34.11 -23.64
N ARG A 1146 23.84 -33.89 -22.53
CA ARG A 1146 23.88 -32.66 -21.72
C ARG A 1146 24.92 -32.70 -20.60
N GLY A 1147 25.74 -33.74 -20.56
CA GLY A 1147 26.89 -33.86 -19.66
C GLY A 1147 26.63 -34.61 -18.35
N PHE A 1148 25.47 -35.26 -18.19
CA PHE A 1148 25.21 -36.13 -17.05
C PHE A 1148 25.96 -37.46 -17.20
N LYS A 1149 26.70 -37.86 -16.16
CA LYS A 1149 27.50 -39.09 -16.10
C LYS A 1149 27.41 -39.74 -14.71
N GLU A 1150 27.86 -40.99 -14.59
CA GLU A 1150 27.96 -41.62 -13.27
C GLU A 1150 28.92 -40.82 -12.37
N PRO A 1151 28.57 -40.60 -11.09
CA PRO A 1151 29.36 -39.76 -10.20
C PRO A 1151 30.72 -40.41 -9.88
N SER A 1152 31.80 -39.63 -9.95
CA SER A 1152 33.10 -40.06 -9.41
C SER A 1152 33.03 -40.26 -7.89
N GLU A 1153 33.99 -40.94 -7.27
CA GLU A 1153 34.05 -41.10 -5.82
C GLU A 1153 33.97 -39.75 -5.07
N SER A 1154 34.64 -38.72 -5.60
CA SER A 1154 34.62 -37.36 -5.06
C SER A 1154 33.27 -36.64 -5.23
N GLN A 1155 32.49 -36.95 -6.27
CA GLN A 1155 31.14 -36.40 -6.47
C GLN A 1155 30.11 -37.17 -5.63
N SER A 1156 30.27 -38.48 -5.50
CA SER A 1156 29.42 -39.33 -4.65
C SER A 1156 29.47 -38.88 -3.19
N ALA A 1157 30.63 -38.41 -2.70
CA ALA A 1157 30.78 -37.82 -1.38
C ALA A 1157 29.98 -36.51 -1.17
N LEU A 1158 29.66 -35.80 -2.25
CA LEU A 1158 28.86 -34.57 -2.22
C LEU A 1158 27.35 -34.81 -2.35
N LEU A 1159 26.90 -36.03 -2.65
CA LEU A 1159 25.47 -36.36 -2.73
C LEU A 1159 24.92 -36.76 -1.35
N PRO A 1160 23.64 -36.47 -1.05
CA PRO A 1160 22.97 -37.03 0.13
C PRO A 1160 22.85 -38.56 0.02
N GLN A 1161 22.70 -39.26 1.14
CA GLN A 1161 22.66 -40.74 1.17
C GLN A 1161 21.57 -41.34 0.26
N SER A 1162 20.43 -40.65 0.10
CA SER A 1162 19.32 -41.03 -0.79
C SER A 1162 19.64 -40.94 -2.30
N LEU A 1163 20.76 -40.32 -2.66
CA LEU A 1163 21.26 -40.18 -4.03
C LEU A 1163 22.65 -40.84 -4.21
N ARG A 1164 23.07 -41.72 -3.27
CA ARG A 1164 24.29 -42.53 -3.40
C ARG A 1164 23.89 -43.96 -3.78
N GLY A 1165 23.91 -44.28 -5.07
CA GLY A 1165 23.57 -45.63 -5.54
C GLY A 1165 23.65 -45.78 -7.07
N PRO A 1166 23.63 -47.02 -7.59
CA PRO A 1166 23.60 -47.29 -9.02
C PRO A 1166 22.36 -46.68 -9.66
N GLY A 1167 22.51 -46.03 -10.82
CA GLY A 1167 21.41 -45.38 -11.55
C GLY A 1167 21.21 -43.89 -11.29
N ILE A 1168 22.12 -43.22 -10.58
CA ILE A 1168 22.17 -41.76 -10.45
C ILE A 1168 23.21 -41.19 -11.41
N PHE A 1169 22.83 -40.15 -12.16
CA PHE A 1169 23.76 -39.37 -12.99
C PHE A 1169 23.86 -37.94 -12.49
N VAL A 1170 25.05 -37.36 -12.57
CA VAL A 1170 25.33 -36.00 -12.10
C VAL A 1170 25.97 -35.14 -13.18
N LYS A 1171 25.70 -33.83 -13.12
CA LYS A 1171 26.35 -32.77 -13.89
C LYS A 1171 26.91 -31.73 -12.92
N ARG A 1172 28.14 -31.26 -13.15
CA ARG A 1172 28.72 -30.13 -12.40
C ARG A 1172 28.19 -28.82 -12.99
N LEU A 1173 27.76 -27.90 -12.13
CA LEU A 1173 27.26 -26.58 -12.52
C LEU A 1173 28.33 -25.50 -12.27
N GLY A 1174 28.48 -24.54 -13.19
CA GLY A 1174 29.44 -23.43 -13.09
C GLY A 1174 29.05 -22.22 -13.96
N GLU A 1175 29.88 -21.18 -14.01
CA GLU A 1175 29.59 -19.91 -14.73
C GLU A 1175 29.27 -20.11 -16.23
N THR A 1176 29.87 -21.11 -16.88
CA THR A 1176 29.54 -21.47 -18.26
C THR A 1176 28.13 -22.07 -18.41
N SER A 1177 27.63 -22.77 -17.39
CA SER A 1177 26.29 -23.38 -17.40
C SER A 1177 25.17 -22.33 -17.34
N GLU A 1178 25.40 -21.21 -16.66
CA GLU A 1178 24.46 -20.08 -16.62
C GLU A 1178 24.34 -19.43 -18.00
N LYS A 1179 25.48 -19.15 -18.64
CA LYS A 1179 25.52 -18.55 -19.97
C LYS A 1179 24.91 -19.45 -21.07
N GLU A 1180 25.20 -20.75 -21.02
CA GLU A 1180 24.60 -21.73 -21.95
C GLU A 1180 23.07 -21.86 -21.74
N ALA A 1181 22.59 -21.76 -20.50
CA ALA A 1181 21.16 -21.74 -20.20
C ALA A 1181 20.47 -20.47 -20.72
N GLU A 1182 21.12 -19.31 -20.59
CA GLU A 1182 20.62 -18.04 -21.13
C GLU A 1182 20.56 -18.04 -22.67
N GLU A 1183 21.61 -18.53 -23.33
CA GLU A 1183 21.67 -18.66 -24.79
C GLU A 1183 20.62 -19.66 -25.32
N ALA A 1184 20.37 -20.77 -24.62
CA ALA A 1184 19.35 -21.75 -25.01
C ALA A 1184 17.91 -21.23 -24.82
N ILE A 1185 17.65 -20.49 -23.74
CA ILE A 1185 16.35 -19.83 -23.52
C ILE A 1185 16.10 -18.75 -24.58
N ALA A 1186 17.14 -17.98 -24.94
CA ALA A 1186 17.06 -16.96 -25.98
C ALA A 1186 16.87 -17.55 -27.38
N ALA A 1187 17.64 -18.58 -27.76
CA ALA A 1187 17.54 -19.24 -29.06
C ALA A 1187 16.17 -19.90 -29.28
N TYR A 1188 15.61 -20.53 -28.25
CA TYR A 1188 14.27 -21.12 -28.32
C TYR A 1188 13.17 -20.04 -28.41
N ALA A 1189 13.31 -18.91 -27.70
CA ALA A 1189 12.41 -17.77 -27.86
C ALA A 1189 12.46 -17.17 -29.29
N GLU A 1190 13.59 -17.30 -29.97
CA GLU A 1190 13.80 -16.87 -31.35
C GLU A 1190 13.26 -17.89 -32.39
N GLU A 1191 13.38 -19.19 -32.12
CA GLU A 1191 12.82 -20.26 -32.94
C GLU A 1191 11.28 -20.27 -32.90
N GLN A 1192 10.69 -19.97 -31.74
CA GLN A 1192 9.23 -19.77 -31.58
C GLN A 1192 8.72 -18.47 -32.26
N ARG A 1193 9.58 -17.47 -32.48
CA ARG A 1193 9.25 -16.31 -33.33
C ARG A 1193 9.13 -16.69 -34.81
N MET A 1194 9.82 -17.73 -35.26
CA MET A 1194 9.88 -18.19 -36.65
C MET A 1194 8.75 -19.17 -37.04
N TRP A 1195 8.24 -19.97 -36.09
CA TRP A 1195 7.18 -20.99 -36.34
C TRP A 1195 5.74 -20.44 -36.44
N GLY A 1196 5.54 -19.12 -36.31
CA GLY A 1196 4.22 -18.47 -36.45
C GLY A 1196 3.66 -18.39 -37.89
N GLY A 1197 4.25 -19.10 -38.85
CA GLY A 1197 3.83 -19.14 -40.26
C GLY A 1197 2.78 -20.21 -40.60
N MET A 1198 2.36 -21.05 -39.64
CA MET A 1198 1.34 -22.09 -39.85
C MET A 1198 0.31 -22.12 -38.71
N VAL A 1199 -0.53 -21.09 -38.58
CA VAL A 1199 -1.94 -21.19 -38.09
C VAL A 1199 -2.75 -20.05 -38.69
#